data_AF-A0A433BHD1-F1
#
_entry.id   AF-A0A433BHD1-F1
#
_cell.length_a   1.000
_cell.length_b   1.000
_cell.length_c   1.000
_cell.angle_alpha   90.00
_cell.angle_beta   90.00
_cell.angle_gamma   90.00
#
_symmetry.space_group_name_H-M   'P 1'
#
loop_
_entity.id
_entity.type
_entity.pdbx_description
1 polymer ?
#
loop_
_entity_poly.entity_id
_entity_poly.type
_entity_poly.pdbx_seq_one_letter_code
_entity_poly.pdbx_strand_id
1 'polypeptide(L)'
;MKLALLVQAKEMGQTKLSQMTADPRSLMTDEQLTRLYPSRIKNGRAYALEFRDFWWPVIEAIAAESERVFCGLTSLNRLVDRHAKEKSLSRQRIYQLVYRYWASGSIKNALLPDSHRCGAPGKPRTNGVSKLGRRNLSASLHGAPSENFALSKEDIARIQHGWKIHLTKGVSVRDAYRETIKLFYVERWELEGPAARPVIDKLKHPSMRQFCYHGPMQPGGMQGSRAQAGERDFQLNKRPLDGLANRGLRRIGAIAQADASANDLHLRSAFSRTRIVGACNVLIIADEFTGLITGFVVAWSIDSDAVRFALLVSASSKVDLCARYGIEICDEDWPSAVYGRIRSDRGEFNCKAAYASCEAINTSLEMVQTGRADLKGVIEVAHKTLHILSGHQLPGTTRGKHRTRGESDPALASCVTMEDFNRHLIRAIIHHNTKEPVAHLLTTEMLEDDVEPTRIAIWKWAQRRGYVAYTAWDHDRLITALCTRIDAVIDIDGVYLVVRRPPPAADEVRLKNYRYLGDLAKKRSWLETARRSGVRRIEVFHNPYDLRRVWFLDHQEGLQPLELLTSDPLLGCVSTLRDAIESQSHLQVQATVQEKIALQSRVEMGALRDAEVKAAQEKTAAAYALEGGVPSKVKQLRDRRENRTMEISGAGKISAPPLARQVFNPPDVSETKLQLTNVLSLPVRKTTNSALEKWLAEGEQS
;
A
#
# COMPACT_ATOMS: atom_id res chain seq x y z
N MET A 1 22.97 -53.73 53.18
CA MET A 1 23.52 -52.71 54.11
C MET A 1 23.72 -51.32 53.50
N LYS A 2 24.50 -51.13 52.42
CA LYS A 2 24.85 -49.77 51.92
C LYS A 2 23.69 -48.97 51.27
N LEU A 3 22.75 -49.64 50.60
CA LEU A 3 21.59 -48.94 49.99
C LEU A 3 20.61 -48.43 51.05
N ALA A 4 20.38 -49.21 52.10
CA ALA A 4 19.54 -48.83 53.24
C ALA A 4 20.10 -47.59 53.96
N LEU A 5 21.43 -47.51 54.14
CA LEU A 5 22.10 -46.32 54.70
C LEU A 5 21.95 -45.08 53.82
N LEU A 6 21.97 -45.22 52.49
CA LEU A 6 21.75 -44.10 51.55
C LEU A 6 20.30 -43.61 51.55
N VAL A 7 19.34 -44.54 51.67
CA VAL A 7 17.92 -44.20 51.81
C VAL A 7 17.67 -43.49 53.14
N GLN A 8 18.24 -44.00 54.23
CA GLN A 8 18.13 -43.39 55.57
C GLN A 8 18.79 -42.01 55.62
N ALA A 9 19.94 -41.81 54.97
CA ALA A 9 20.61 -40.50 54.87
C ALA A 9 19.86 -39.51 53.95
N LYS A 10 19.05 -40.00 53.01
CA LYS A 10 18.14 -39.19 52.19
C LYS A 10 16.93 -38.73 53.00
N GLU A 11 16.34 -39.63 53.79
CA GLU A 11 15.21 -39.34 54.67
C GLU A 11 15.60 -38.37 55.80
N MET A 12 16.82 -38.46 56.33
CA MET A 12 17.35 -37.51 57.32
C MET A 12 17.81 -36.16 56.74
N GLY A 13 17.61 -35.90 55.44
CA GLY A 13 18.01 -34.65 54.78
C GLY A 13 19.52 -34.42 54.69
N GLN A 14 20.33 -35.41 55.03
CA GLN A 14 21.79 -35.36 55.03
C GLN A 14 22.41 -35.57 53.64
N THR A 15 21.60 -35.90 52.63
CA THR A 15 22.02 -36.03 51.23
C THR A 15 21.09 -35.25 50.30
N LYS A 16 21.68 -34.47 49.37
CA LYS A 16 20.95 -33.79 48.29
C LYS A 16 21.00 -34.63 47.03
N LEU A 17 19.84 -35.09 46.57
CA LEU A 17 19.71 -35.74 45.27
C LEU A 17 19.78 -34.64 44.20
N SER A 18 20.93 -34.51 43.55
CA SER A 18 21.06 -33.63 42.39
C SER A 18 20.60 -34.40 41.15
N GLN A 19 19.60 -33.88 40.43
CA GLN A 19 19.37 -34.33 39.06
C GLN A 19 20.59 -33.90 38.25
N MET A 20 21.44 -34.86 37.86
CA MET A 20 22.48 -34.59 36.88
C MET A 20 21.80 -34.43 35.53
N THR A 21 21.65 -33.20 35.07
CA THR A 21 21.32 -32.93 33.68
C THR A 21 22.54 -33.28 32.84
N ALA A 22 22.35 -34.17 31.86
CA ALA A 22 23.39 -34.53 30.92
C ALA A 22 23.90 -33.27 30.20
N ASP A 23 25.21 -33.20 29.95
CA ASP A 23 25.82 -32.09 29.22
C ASP A 23 25.16 -31.97 27.83
N PRO A 24 24.57 -30.84 27.45
CA PRO A 24 23.93 -30.68 26.14
C PRO A 24 24.86 -30.98 24.96
N ARG A 25 26.17 -30.81 25.15
CA ARG A 25 27.19 -31.13 24.14
C ARG A 25 27.29 -32.62 23.85
N SER A 26 26.84 -33.46 24.78
CA SER A 26 26.81 -34.90 24.57
C SER A 26 25.84 -35.32 23.45
N LEU A 27 24.81 -34.50 23.20
CA LEU A 27 23.80 -34.69 22.15
C LEU A 27 24.25 -34.17 20.76
N MET A 28 25.41 -33.50 20.68
CA MET A 28 25.89 -32.88 19.44
C MET A 28 26.65 -33.87 18.56
N THR A 29 26.58 -33.68 17.24
CA THR A 29 27.40 -34.43 16.28
C THR A 29 28.86 -33.93 16.28
N ASP A 30 29.80 -34.75 15.78
CA ASP A 30 31.22 -34.35 15.65
C ASP A 30 31.38 -33.07 14.82
N GLU A 31 30.55 -32.87 13.79
CA GLU A 31 30.56 -31.65 12.97
C GLU A 31 30.10 -30.42 13.79
N GLN A 32 29.02 -30.55 14.56
CA GLN A 32 28.54 -29.49 15.45
C GLN A 32 29.59 -29.14 16.51
N LEU A 33 30.24 -30.15 17.10
CA LEU A 33 31.32 -29.95 18.08
C LEU A 33 32.56 -29.30 17.46
N THR A 34 32.87 -29.61 16.21
CA THR A 34 33.99 -29.00 15.48
C THR A 34 33.70 -27.53 15.15
N ARG A 35 32.46 -27.20 14.78
CA ARG A 35 32.03 -25.80 14.61
C ARG A 35 32.07 -25.02 15.92
N LEU A 36 31.68 -25.65 17.03
CA LEU A 36 31.61 -25.00 18.35
C LEU A 36 32.99 -24.84 19.01
N TYR A 37 33.92 -25.76 18.74
CA TYR A 37 35.31 -25.72 19.22
C TYR A 37 36.29 -25.84 18.04
N PRO A 38 36.39 -24.81 17.17
CA PRO A 38 37.28 -24.88 16.02
C PRO A 38 38.72 -25.04 16.46
N SER A 39 39.50 -25.82 15.70
CA SER A 39 40.91 -26.00 16.00
C SER A 39 41.67 -24.68 15.85
N ARG A 40 42.61 -24.43 16.77
CA ARG A 40 43.53 -23.29 16.68
C ARG A 40 44.59 -23.48 15.60
N ILE A 41 44.75 -24.71 15.11
CA ILE A 41 45.68 -25.08 14.05
C ILE A 41 44.86 -25.29 12.78
N LYS A 42 45.35 -24.76 11.65
CA LYS A 42 44.71 -24.91 10.35
C LYS A 42 44.61 -26.42 10.01
N ASN A 43 43.40 -26.91 9.73
CA ASN A 43 43.07 -28.33 9.50
C ASN A 43 43.29 -29.28 10.71
N GLY A 44 43.47 -28.76 11.93
CA GLY A 44 43.53 -29.59 13.14
C GLY A 44 42.15 -30.09 13.57
N ARG A 45 42.11 -31.16 14.37
CA ARG A 45 40.86 -31.65 14.96
C ARG A 45 40.47 -30.77 16.16
N ALA A 46 39.18 -30.74 16.47
CA ALA A 46 38.69 -30.00 17.63
C ALA A 46 39.20 -30.63 18.93
N TYR A 47 39.76 -29.82 19.83
CA TYR A 47 40.29 -30.29 21.13
C TYR A 47 39.28 -31.14 21.92
N ALA A 48 37.99 -30.78 21.86
CA ALA A 48 36.95 -31.53 22.55
C ALA A 48 36.80 -32.97 22.02
N LEU A 49 36.94 -33.17 20.70
CA LEU A 49 36.89 -34.49 20.06
C LEU A 49 38.17 -35.28 20.33
N GLU A 50 39.34 -34.64 20.26
CA GLU A 50 40.63 -35.26 20.61
C GLU A 50 40.62 -35.77 22.05
N PHE A 51 40.12 -34.95 22.99
CA PHE A 51 40.01 -35.34 24.39
C PHE A 51 39.06 -36.54 24.58
N ARG A 52 37.88 -36.51 23.95
CA ARG A 52 36.92 -37.64 23.99
C ARG A 52 37.55 -38.93 23.47
N ASP A 53 38.17 -38.87 22.28
CA ASP A 53 38.73 -40.03 21.61
C ASP A 53 39.97 -40.57 22.31
N PHE A 54 40.71 -39.72 23.02
CA PHE A 54 41.80 -40.15 23.90
C PHE A 54 41.30 -40.98 25.09
N TRP A 55 40.18 -40.59 25.71
CA TRP A 55 39.67 -41.27 26.92
C TRP A 55 38.75 -42.46 26.64
N TRP A 56 38.13 -42.55 25.46
CA TRP A 56 37.21 -43.65 25.14
C TRP A 56 37.85 -45.04 25.27
N PRO A 57 39.05 -45.32 24.70
CA PRO A 57 39.67 -46.65 24.78
C PRO A 57 40.07 -47.09 26.20
N VAL A 58 40.05 -46.18 27.18
CA VAL A 58 40.35 -46.49 28.59
C VAL A 58 39.19 -47.25 29.24
N ILE A 59 37.96 -46.87 28.90
CA ILE A 59 36.74 -47.41 29.52
C ILE A 59 35.90 -48.26 28.57
N GLU A 60 36.23 -48.31 27.27
CA GLU A 60 35.47 -49.03 26.25
C GLU A 60 35.18 -50.49 26.63
N ALA A 61 36.20 -51.24 27.08
CA ALA A 61 35.98 -52.63 27.47
C ALA A 61 35.15 -52.77 28.76
N ILE A 62 35.16 -51.77 29.66
CA ILE A 62 34.27 -51.74 30.83
C ILE A 62 32.84 -51.39 30.41
N ALA A 63 32.69 -50.48 29.44
CA ALA A 63 31.40 -50.04 28.92
C ALA A 63 30.70 -51.11 28.07
N ALA A 64 31.46 -52.05 27.47
CA ALA A 64 30.94 -53.16 26.68
C ALA A 64 30.41 -54.34 27.53
N GLU A 65 30.72 -54.39 28.83
CA GLU A 65 30.22 -55.42 29.74
C GLU A 65 28.73 -55.21 30.06
N SER A 66 27.95 -56.30 30.15
CA SER A 66 26.51 -56.19 30.39
C SER A 66 26.20 -55.65 31.80
N GLU A 67 25.09 -54.92 31.96
CA GLU A 67 24.64 -54.39 33.27
C GLU A 67 24.53 -55.48 34.35
N ARG A 68 24.28 -56.74 33.95
CA ARG A 68 24.23 -57.92 34.82
C ARG A 68 25.58 -58.26 35.48
N VAL A 69 26.70 -57.86 34.91
CA VAL A 69 28.05 -58.05 35.49
C VAL A 69 28.24 -57.17 36.72
N PHE A 70 27.55 -56.03 36.80
CA PHE A 70 27.70 -55.05 37.88
C PHE A 70 26.78 -55.29 39.08
N CYS A 71 26.09 -56.44 39.14
CA CYS A 71 25.22 -56.83 40.27
C CYS A 71 25.95 -57.03 41.62
N GLY A 72 27.25 -56.67 41.73
CA GLY A 72 27.96 -56.44 42.98
C GLY A 72 29.15 -55.48 42.81
N LEU A 73 29.38 -54.57 43.77
CA LEU A 73 30.52 -53.61 43.77
C LEU A 73 31.90 -54.28 43.57
N THR A 74 32.02 -55.56 43.92
CA THR A 74 33.24 -56.37 43.81
C THR A 74 33.65 -56.71 42.38
N SER A 75 32.71 -56.81 41.42
CA SER A 75 33.04 -57.09 40.02
C SER A 75 33.59 -55.85 39.30
N LEU A 76 32.98 -54.67 39.51
CA LEU A 76 33.48 -53.40 38.98
C LEU A 76 34.89 -53.07 39.51
N ASN A 77 35.13 -53.30 40.80
CA ASN A 77 36.45 -53.08 41.40
C ASN A 77 37.55 -53.87 40.68
N ARG A 78 37.30 -55.15 40.39
CA ARG A 78 38.27 -56.01 39.67
C ARG A 78 38.52 -55.53 38.24
N LEU A 79 37.46 -55.12 37.53
CA LEU A 79 37.58 -54.57 36.17
C LEU A 79 38.39 -53.28 36.16
N VAL A 80 38.11 -52.37 37.09
CA VAL A 80 38.85 -51.11 37.25
C VAL A 80 40.30 -51.35 37.68
N ASP A 81 40.56 -52.29 38.59
CA ASP A 81 41.92 -52.64 39.03
C ASP A 81 42.77 -53.20 37.86
N ARG A 82 42.17 -54.06 37.03
CA ARG A 82 42.80 -54.59 35.81
C ARG A 82 43.11 -53.47 34.81
N HIS A 83 42.13 -52.65 34.47
CA HIS A 83 42.31 -51.54 33.54
C HIS A 83 43.27 -50.46 34.05
N ALA A 84 43.32 -50.23 35.37
CA ALA A 84 44.27 -49.32 36.00
C ALA A 84 45.72 -49.76 35.78
N LYS A 85 45.98 -51.08 35.89
CA LYS A 85 47.29 -51.67 35.61
C LYS A 85 47.64 -51.64 34.13
N GLU A 86 46.69 -52.00 33.26
CA GLU A 86 46.91 -52.06 31.80
C GLU A 86 47.13 -50.68 31.17
N LYS A 87 46.41 -49.65 31.64
CA LYS A 87 46.46 -48.29 31.09
C LYS A 87 47.36 -47.34 31.89
N SER A 88 48.03 -47.81 32.95
CA SER A 88 48.86 -47.00 33.86
C SER A 88 48.16 -45.76 34.41
N LEU A 89 46.88 -45.89 34.76
CA LEU A 89 46.04 -44.81 35.29
C LEU A 89 45.62 -45.09 36.73
N SER A 90 45.36 -44.04 37.51
CA SER A 90 44.83 -44.22 38.86
C SER A 90 43.41 -44.79 38.81
N ARG A 91 43.10 -45.68 39.75
CA ARG A 91 41.75 -46.27 39.89
C ARG A 91 40.67 -45.20 39.98
N GLN A 92 40.94 -44.13 40.74
CA GLN A 92 40.05 -42.99 40.88
C GLN A 92 39.72 -42.34 39.54
N ARG A 93 40.70 -42.22 38.63
CA ARG A 93 40.49 -41.62 37.31
C ARG A 93 39.58 -42.48 36.44
N ILE A 94 39.76 -43.79 36.47
CA ILE A 94 38.89 -44.72 35.73
C ILE A 94 37.46 -44.68 36.27
N TYR A 95 37.28 -44.68 37.61
CA TYR A 95 35.95 -44.50 38.21
C TYR A 95 35.29 -43.20 37.77
N GLN A 96 36.02 -42.08 37.75
CA GLN A 96 35.47 -40.80 37.29
C GLN A 96 34.97 -40.86 35.85
N LEU A 97 35.71 -41.50 34.95
CA LEU A 97 35.31 -41.65 33.54
C LEU A 97 34.09 -42.56 33.38
N VAL A 98 34.07 -43.70 34.08
CA VAL A 98 32.96 -44.66 34.05
C VAL A 98 31.68 -44.05 34.63
N TYR A 99 31.76 -43.40 35.79
CA TYR A 99 30.60 -42.74 36.38
C TYR A 99 30.10 -41.58 35.52
N ARG A 100 31.00 -40.81 34.91
CA ARG A 100 30.63 -39.75 33.97
C ARG A 100 29.91 -40.30 32.74
N TYR A 101 30.39 -41.42 32.20
CA TYR A 101 29.78 -42.11 31.07
C TYR A 101 28.35 -42.56 31.39
N TRP A 102 28.15 -43.30 32.48
CA TRP A 102 26.82 -43.77 32.89
C TRP A 102 25.88 -42.63 33.30
N ALA A 103 26.37 -41.64 34.05
CA ALA A 103 25.56 -40.50 34.47
C ALA A 103 25.08 -39.61 33.30
N SER A 104 25.75 -39.67 32.15
CA SER A 104 25.42 -38.87 30.96
C SER A 104 24.77 -39.70 29.85
N GLY A 105 24.15 -40.84 30.19
CA GLY A 105 23.36 -41.65 29.26
C GLY A 105 24.15 -42.67 28.44
N SER A 106 25.35 -43.06 28.89
CA SER A 106 26.16 -44.14 28.29
C SER A 106 26.49 -43.92 26.80
N ILE A 107 26.82 -42.67 26.44
CA ILE A 107 27.25 -42.29 25.09
C ILE A 107 28.71 -41.84 25.07
N LYS A 108 29.44 -42.08 23.97
CA LYS A 108 30.86 -41.73 23.83
C LYS A 108 31.14 -40.24 24.12
N ASN A 109 30.22 -39.35 23.72
CA ASN A 109 30.31 -37.91 23.98
C ASN A 109 30.16 -37.52 25.46
N ALA A 110 29.84 -38.45 26.36
CA ALA A 110 29.89 -38.20 27.80
C ALA A 110 31.30 -37.82 28.27
N LEU A 111 32.35 -38.24 27.54
CA LEU A 111 33.75 -37.99 27.88
C LEU A 111 34.30 -36.64 27.39
N LEU A 112 33.45 -35.75 26.86
CA LEU A 112 33.87 -34.40 26.47
C LEU A 112 34.44 -33.62 27.68
N PRO A 113 35.39 -32.69 27.46
CA PRO A 113 36.00 -31.93 28.57
C PRO A 113 35.02 -30.91 29.16
N ASP A 114 35.03 -30.72 30.50
CA ASP A 114 34.25 -29.69 31.21
C ASP A 114 34.78 -28.25 31.03
N SER A 115 35.46 -27.97 29.92
CA SER A 115 36.05 -26.66 29.63
C SER A 115 35.05 -25.50 29.72
N HIS A 116 33.77 -25.75 29.45
CA HIS A 116 32.69 -24.76 29.58
C HIS A 116 32.45 -24.31 31.04
N ARG A 117 32.84 -25.12 32.03
CA ARG A 117 32.75 -24.79 33.47
C ARG A 117 34.02 -24.15 34.00
N CYS A 118 35.08 -24.10 33.18
CA CYS A 118 36.35 -23.48 33.54
C CYS A 118 36.35 -21.97 33.23
N GLY A 119 37.19 -21.20 33.93
CA GLY A 119 37.43 -19.79 33.63
C GLY A 119 36.50 -18.77 34.31
N ALA A 120 35.61 -19.22 35.19
CA ALA A 120 34.65 -18.41 35.95
C ALA A 120 33.82 -17.44 35.08
N PRO A 121 33.14 -17.94 34.03
CA PRO A 121 32.31 -17.11 33.16
C PRO A 121 31.24 -16.38 33.99
N GLY A 122 31.07 -15.08 33.74
CA GLY A 122 30.10 -14.23 34.44
C GLY A 122 30.53 -13.67 35.80
N LYS A 123 31.70 -14.06 36.34
CA LYS A 123 32.25 -13.45 37.55
C LYS A 123 33.24 -12.31 37.20
N PRO A 124 33.11 -11.11 37.78
CA PRO A 124 34.07 -10.03 37.56
C PRO A 124 35.44 -10.46 38.10
N ARG A 125 36.48 -10.31 37.27
CA ARG A 125 37.86 -10.59 37.69
C ARG A 125 38.38 -9.40 38.50
N THR A 126 38.99 -9.66 39.64
CA THR A 126 39.78 -8.67 40.38
C THR A 126 41.10 -8.44 39.67
N ASN A 127 41.49 -7.19 39.49
CA ASN A 127 42.79 -6.83 38.94
C ASN A 127 43.88 -7.32 39.90
N GLY A 128 44.81 -8.16 39.41
CA GLY A 128 46.06 -8.46 40.11
C GLY A 128 47.12 -7.40 39.81
N VAL A 129 48.39 -7.70 40.13
CA VAL A 129 49.56 -6.83 39.89
C VAL A 129 49.81 -6.54 38.39
N SER A 130 49.28 -7.38 37.48
CA SER A 130 49.35 -7.16 36.03
C SER A 130 48.00 -6.82 35.42
N LYS A 131 47.98 -5.83 34.51
CA LYS A 131 46.78 -5.28 33.88
C LYS A 131 46.10 -6.33 32.97
N LEU A 132 44.79 -6.52 33.13
CA LEU A 132 43.96 -7.41 32.32
C LEU A 132 43.41 -6.66 31.09
N GLY A 133 43.64 -7.18 29.87
CA GLY A 133 43.04 -6.64 28.63
C GLY A 133 43.98 -6.63 27.42
N ARG A 134 43.43 -6.30 26.25
CA ARG A 134 44.19 -6.15 24.99
C ARG A 134 45.14 -4.94 25.11
N ARG A 135 46.44 -5.14 24.84
CA ARG A 135 47.41 -4.03 24.74
C ARG A 135 46.96 -3.05 23.67
N ASN A 136 47.09 -1.75 23.93
CA ASN A 136 46.84 -0.70 22.94
C ASN A 136 47.85 -0.80 21.79
N LEU A 137 47.48 -0.26 20.62
CA LEU A 137 48.25 -0.41 19.38
C LEU A 137 49.68 0.14 19.52
N SER A 138 49.86 1.26 20.24
CA SER A 138 51.16 1.86 20.53
C SER A 138 52.05 0.98 21.41
N ALA A 139 51.51 0.38 22.48
CA ALA A 139 52.24 -0.57 23.32
C ALA A 139 52.54 -1.89 22.59
N SER A 140 51.73 -2.26 21.59
CA SER A 140 51.95 -3.43 20.77
C SER A 140 53.02 -3.23 19.68
N LEU A 141 53.24 -1.98 19.24
CA LEU A 141 54.19 -1.63 18.18
C LEU A 141 55.54 -1.10 18.71
N HIS A 142 55.55 -0.39 19.85
CA HIS A 142 56.74 0.32 20.36
C HIS A 142 57.21 -0.13 21.76
N GLY A 143 56.64 -1.20 22.33
CA GLY A 143 57.10 -1.76 23.61
C GLY A 143 56.87 -0.88 24.85
N ALA A 144 56.24 0.29 24.72
CA ALA A 144 55.89 1.17 25.84
C ALA A 144 54.88 0.49 26.79
N PRO A 145 54.93 0.76 28.12
CA PRO A 145 53.93 0.26 29.05
C PRO A 145 52.55 0.75 28.62
N SER A 146 51.53 -0.11 28.69
CA SER A 146 50.18 0.28 28.26
C SER A 146 49.64 1.40 29.16
N GLU A 147 49.57 2.61 28.62
CA GLU A 147 48.98 3.83 29.20
C GLU A 147 47.45 3.77 29.36
N ASN A 148 46.86 2.58 29.38
CA ASN A 148 45.42 2.43 29.60
C ASN A 148 45.10 2.73 31.07
N PHE A 149 44.12 3.62 31.30
CA PHE A 149 43.54 3.93 32.61
C PHE A 149 42.94 2.67 33.23
N ALA A 150 43.47 2.28 34.39
CA ALA A 150 43.00 1.13 35.14
C ALA A 150 41.75 1.52 35.93
N LEU A 151 40.61 0.90 35.60
CA LEU A 151 39.35 1.20 36.27
C LEU A 151 39.37 0.66 37.70
N SER A 152 39.17 1.53 38.67
CA SER A 152 38.81 1.14 40.04
C SER A 152 37.31 0.78 40.12
N LYS A 153 36.89 0.22 41.26
CA LYS A 153 35.45 -0.02 41.53
C LYS A 153 34.65 1.30 41.53
N GLU A 154 35.25 2.38 42.01
CA GLU A 154 34.63 3.71 42.01
C GLU A 154 34.47 4.26 40.60
N ASP A 155 35.45 4.04 39.72
CA ASP A 155 35.37 4.48 38.33
C ASP A 155 34.27 3.74 37.56
N ILE A 156 34.10 2.44 37.83
CA ILE A 156 32.98 1.67 37.27
C ILE A 156 31.64 2.25 37.74
N ALA A 157 31.52 2.63 39.02
CA ALA A 157 30.32 3.26 39.55
C ALA A 157 30.05 4.64 38.92
N ARG A 158 31.10 5.48 38.76
CA ARG A 158 31.01 6.79 38.07
C ARG A 158 30.57 6.65 36.61
N ILE A 159 31.13 5.68 35.88
CA ILE A 159 30.74 5.33 34.51
C ILE A 159 29.26 4.91 34.45
N GLN A 160 28.84 4.02 35.34
CA GLN A 160 27.46 3.54 35.40
C GLN A 160 26.48 4.67 35.73
N HIS A 161 26.86 5.55 36.66
CA HIS A 161 26.07 6.71 37.01
C HIS A 161 25.93 7.68 35.83
N GLY A 162 27.04 8.02 35.17
CA GLY A 162 27.03 8.88 33.98
C GLY A 162 26.24 8.29 32.82
N TRP A 163 26.33 6.97 32.60
CA TRP A 163 25.51 6.26 31.62
C TRP A 163 24.02 6.36 31.90
N LYS A 164 23.61 6.30 33.19
CA LYS A 164 22.21 6.37 33.57
C LYS A 164 21.64 7.79 33.45
N ILE A 165 22.42 8.81 33.80
CA ILE A 165 21.94 10.20 33.89
C ILE A 165 22.09 10.95 32.58
N HIS A 166 23.24 10.82 31.90
CA HIS A 166 23.55 11.64 30.73
C HIS A 166 23.12 10.99 29.41
N LEU A 167 22.82 9.69 29.38
CA LEU A 167 22.32 9.01 28.19
C LEU A 167 20.79 9.09 28.12
N THR A 168 20.28 10.23 27.67
CA THR A 168 18.85 10.51 27.49
C THR A 168 18.49 10.64 25.99
N LYS A 169 17.18 10.73 25.70
CA LYS A 169 16.67 10.84 24.32
C LYS A 169 17.27 12.07 23.62
N GLY A 170 17.91 11.85 22.47
CA GLY A 170 18.54 12.91 21.67
C GLY A 170 20.00 13.23 22.02
N VAL A 171 20.55 12.65 23.09
CA VAL A 171 21.97 12.81 23.46
C VAL A 171 22.79 11.67 22.88
N SER A 172 23.92 12.00 22.23
CA SER A 172 24.82 10.99 21.67
C SER A 172 25.61 10.31 22.79
N VAL A 173 26.01 9.04 22.60
CA VAL A 173 26.89 8.33 23.55
C VAL A 173 28.20 9.09 23.78
N ARG A 174 28.67 9.82 22.76
CA ARG A 174 29.88 10.65 22.84
C ARG A 174 29.68 11.86 23.75
N ASP A 175 28.52 12.50 23.69
CA ASP A 175 28.22 13.67 24.52
C ASP A 175 27.89 13.26 25.95
N ALA A 176 27.17 12.15 26.15
CA ALA A 176 26.96 11.56 27.46
C ALA A 176 28.30 11.17 28.14
N TYR A 177 29.24 10.63 27.36
CA TYR A 177 30.61 10.38 27.83
C TYR A 177 31.33 11.68 28.21
N ARG A 178 31.27 12.72 27.38
CA ARG A 178 31.90 14.04 27.68
C ARG A 178 31.35 14.66 28.96
N GLU A 179 30.04 14.64 29.17
CA GLU A 179 29.42 15.14 30.40
C GLU A 179 29.82 14.29 31.62
N THR A 180 29.91 12.97 31.45
CA THR A 180 30.41 12.07 32.52
C THR A 180 31.87 12.39 32.90
N ILE A 181 32.74 12.64 31.91
CA ILE A 181 34.13 13.05 32.16
C ILE A 181 34.18 14.41 32.84
N LYS A 182 33.38 15.38 32.37
CA LYS A 182 33.29 16.71 32.95
C LYS A 182 32.80 16.71 34.40
N LEU A 183 31.93 15.76 34.76
CA LEU A 183 31.36 15.66 36.10
C LEU A 183 32.32 15.03 37.11
N PHE A 184 33.08 14.01 36.70
CA PHE A 184 33.82 13.16 37.64
C PHE A 184 35.35 13.19 37.50
N TYR A 185 35.89 13.73 36.41
CA TYR A 185 37.31 13.60 36.05
C TYR A 185 37.98 14.94 35.69
N VAL A 186 37.42 16.07 36.14
CA VAL A 186 38.03 17.41 36.01
C VAL A 186 38.94 17.67 37.21
N GLU A 187 40.22 17.98 36.94
CA GLU A 187 41.19 18.24 38.01
C GLU A 187 41.13 19.69 38.50
N ARG A 188 40.98 20.65 37.57
CA ARG A 188 40.88 22.07 37.89
C ARG A 188 40.11 22.84 36.83
N TRP A 189 39.65 24.03 37.19
CA TRP A 189 38.99 24.97 36.29
C TRP A 189 39.88 26.19 36.13
N GLU A 190 40.21 26.53 34.89
CA GLU A 190 41.00 27.73 34.55
C GLU A 190 40.04 28.80 33.98
N LEU A 191 40.19 30.04 34.43
CA LEU A 191 39.39 31.17 33.95
C LEU A 191 40.06 31.77 32.70
N GLU A 192 39.50 31.47 31.52
CA GLU A 192 39.84 32.14 30.26
C GLU A 192 38.63 33.00 29.83
N GLY A 193 38.64 34.30 30.19
CA GLY A 193 37.55 35.22 29.88
C GLY A 193 36.27 34.97 30.70
N PRO A 194 35.04 35.20 30.16
CA PRO A 194 33.80 35.07 30.92
C PRO A 194 33.34 33.62 31.19
N ALA A 195 34.12 32.61 30.80
CA ALA A 195 33.77 31.20 31.00
C ALA A 195 34.93 30.40 31.61
N ALA A 196 34.62 29.56 32.60
CA ALA A 196 35.59 28.64 33.20
C ALA A 196 35.79 27.41 32.31
N ARG A 197 37.05 27.08 31.99
CA ARG A 197 37.44 25.93 31.17
C ARG A 197 37.88 24.76 32.05
N PRO A 198 37.29 23.56 31.89
CA PRO A 198 37.71 22.37 32.65
C PRO A 198 39.01 21.80 32.07
N VAL A 199 39.99 21.55 32.95
CA VAL A 199 41.24 20.88 32.61
C VAL A 199 41.17 19.44 33.09
N ILE A 200 41.36 18.50 32.16
CA ILE A 200 41.38 17.04 32.41
C ILE A 200 42.78 16.50 32.15
N ASP A 201 43.22 15.55 32.97
CA ASP A 201 44.44 14.78 32.71
C ASP A 201 44.15 13.71 31.64
N LYS A 202 44.90 13.76 30.53
CA LYS A 202 44.75 12.85 29.38
C LYS A 202 44.91 11.36 29.74
N LEU A 203 45.52 11.05 30.88
CA LEU A 203 45.86 9.69 31.30
C LEU A 203 45.02 9.18 32.49
N LYS A 204 44.24 10.04 33.17
CA LYS A 204 43.48 9.69 34.38
C LYS A 204 41.96 9.66 34.20
N HIS A 205 41.47 9.18 33.07
CA HIS A 205 40.04 9.00 32.86
C HIS A 205 39.73 7.72 32.08
N PRO A 206 38.52 7.14 32.26
CA PRO A 206 38.10 6.00 31.48
C PRO A 206 38.00 6.35 30.00
N SER A 207 38.33 5.40 29.13
CA SER A 207 38.13 5.53 27.69
C SER A 207 36.66 5.41 27.31
N MET A 208 36.28 5.96 26.15
CA MET A 208 34.92 5.80 25.59
C MET A 208 34.52 4.32 25.44
N ARG A 209 35.47 3.43 25.13
CA ARG A 209 35.21 1.98 25.07
C ARG A 209 34.88 1.38 26.43
N GLN A 210 35.60 1.79 27.48
CA GLN A 210 35.32 1.39 28.85
C GLN A 210 33.95 1.91 29.32
N PHE A 211 33.59 3.15 28.94
CA PHE A 211 32.28 3.72 29.20
C PHE A 211 31.15 2.90 28.55
N CYS A 212 31.26 2.57 27.26
CA CYS A 212 30.27 1.76 26.55
C CYS A 212 30.17 0.32 27.08
N TYR A 213 31.27 -0.24 27.60
CA TYR A 213 31.29 -1.61 28.10
C TYR A 213 30.69 -1.71 29.51
N HIS A 214 31.14 -0.85 30.45
CA HIS A 214 30.71 -0.93 31.86
C HIS A 214 29.41 -0.19 32.16
N GLY A 215 29.06 0.83 31.37
CA GLY A 215 27.83 1.63 31.54
C GLY A 215 26.53 0.82 31.59
N PRO A 216 26.27 -0.11 30.65
CA PRO A 216 25.06 -0.92 30.66
C PRO A 216 25.09 -2.10 31.64
N MET A 217 26.24 -2.42 32.24
CA MET A 217 26.43 -3.56 33.17
C MET A 217 25.94 -3.27 34.60
N GLN A 218 24.78 -2.62 34.71
CA GLN A 218 24.08 -2.33 35.96
C GLN A 218 22.59 -2.70 35.83
N PRO A 219 21.89 -3.00 36.93
CA PRO A 219 20.44 -3.17 36.91
C PRO A 219 19.76 -1.93 36.31
N GLY A 220 19.00 -2.10 35.22
CA GLY A 220 18.39 -0.99 34.49
C GLY A 220 19.32 -0.25 33.51
N GLY A 221 20.60 -0.63 33.35
CA GLY A 221 21.53 0.00 32.40
C GLY A 221 21.12 -0.14 30.93
N MET A 222 20.39 -1.21 30.61
CA MET A 222 19.72 -1.40 29.31
C MET A 222 18.56 -0.43 29.08
N GLN A 223 17.97 0.14 30.15
CA GLN A 223 16.92 1.16 30.03
C GLN A 223 17.48 2.50 29.53
N GLY A 224 18.73 2.85 29.87
CA GLY A 224 19.39 4.05 29.31
C GLY A 224 19.56 3.98 27.79
N SER A 225 19.94 2.80 27.27
CA SER A 225 20.00 2.55 25.81
C SER A 225 18.61 2.55 25.15
N ARG A 226 17.57 2.06 25.85
CA ARG A 226 16.18 2.15 25.40
C ARG A 226 15.65 3.59 25.42
N ALA A 227 16.01 4.37 26.44
CA ALA A 227 15.63 5.78 26.58
C ALA A 227 16.26 6.65 25.48
N GLN A 228 17.50 6.36 25.08
CA GLN A 228 18.18 7.06 23.99
C GLN A 228 17.49 6.86 22.63
N ALA A 229 17.10 5.62 22.30
CA ALA A 229 16.35 5.31 21.08
C ALA A 229 14.91 5.86 21.15
N GLY A 230 14.32 5.84 22.35
CA GLY A 230 12.89 6.04 22.54
C GLY A 230 12.13 4.74 22.27
N GLU A 231 11.04 4.51 23.00
CA GLU A 231 10.25 3.27 22.93
C GLU A 231 9.81 2.93 21.49
N ARG A 232 9.43 3.96 20.72
CA ARG A 232 9.00 3.83 19.32
C ARG A 232 10.13 3.33 18.39
N ASP A 233 11.33 3.90 18.49
CA ASP A 233 12.49 3.50 17.65
C ASP A 233 13.04 2.13 18.08
N PHE A 234 12.98 1.81 19.38
CA PHE A 234 13.35 0.50 19.89
C PHE A 234 12.40 -0.59 19.37
N GLN A 235 11.09 -0.36 19.43
CA GLN A 235 10.09 -1.30 18.90
C GLN A 235 10.14 -1.46 17.38
N LEU A 236 10.55 -0.42 16.64
CA LEU A 236 10.70 -0.47 15.18
C LEU A 236 12.01 -1.14 14.75
N ASN A 237 13.15 -0.74 15.31
CA ASN A 237 14.47 -1.02 14.73
C ASN A 237 15.36 -1.95 15.57
N LYS A 238 15.09 -2.12 16.88
CA LYS A 238 16.06 -2.74 17.82
C LYS A 238 15.48 -3.88 18.66
N ARG A 239 14.20 -4.22 18.48
CA ARG A 239 13.59 -5.38 19.13
C ARG A 239 14.11 -6.67 18.47
N PRO A 240 14.27 -7.76 19.23
CA PRO A 240 14.42 -9.08 18.63
C PRO A 240 13.17 -9.37 17.81
N LEU A 241 13.34 -9.62 16.51
CA LEU A 241 12.28 -10.17 15.67
C LEU A 241 12.19 -11.66 16.02
N ASP A 242 11.14 -12.04 16.75
CA ASP A 242 10.74 -13.44 16.87
C ASP A 242 10.29 -13.86 15.46
N GLY A 243 11.24 -14.38 14.68
CA GLY A 243 11.07 -14.65 13.26
C GLY A 243 9.97 -15.68 13.03
N LEU A 244 8.74 -15.22 12.83
CA LEU A 244 7.58 -15.86 12.17
C LEU A 244 6.32 -15.08 12.56
N ALA A 245 6.07 -13.95 11.87
CA ALA A 245 4.83 -13.16 12.05
C ALA A 245 3.55 -13.97 11.74
N ASN A 246 3.67 -15.07 10.97
CA ASN A 246 2.56 -15.92 10.53
C ASN A 246 2.35 -17.16 11.42
N ARG A 247 2.46 -17.02 12.74
CA ARG A 247 2.03 -18.09 13.67
C ARG A 247 0.50 -18.08 13.79
N GLY A 248 -0.16 -18.86 12.94
CA GLY A 248 -1.58 -19.20 13.08
C GLY A 248 -2.37 -19.02 11.79
N LEU A 249 -2.71 -20.15 11.16
CA LEU A 249 -3.67 -20.30 10.05
C LEU A 249 -3.41 -19.42 8.81
N ARG A 250 -2.52 -19.91 7.94
CA ARG A 250 -2.35 -19.46 6.55
C ARG A 250 -3.57 -19.87 5.71
N ARG A 251 -4.66 -19.10 5.80
CA ARG A 251 -5.85 -19.27 4.97
C ARG A 251 -6.09 -18.03 4.15
N ILE A 252 -6.33 -18.21 2.85
CA ILE A 252 -6.73 -17.11 1.98
C ILE A 252 -8.09 -16.55 2.43
N GLY A 253 -8.22 -15.23 2.44
CA GLY A 253 -9.45 -14.55 2.88
C GLY A 253 -9.66 -14.48 4.39
N ALA A 254 -8.71 -14.96 5.21
CA ALA A 254 -8.83 -14.82 6.66
C ALA A 254 -8.58 -13.38 7.11
N ILE A 255 -7.48 -12.80 6.62
CA ILE A 255 -7.01 -11.47 7.01
C ILE A 255 -6.50 -10.76 5.76
N ALA A 256 -6.99 -9.54 5.53
CA ALA A 256 -6.41 -8.61 4.58
C ALA A 256 -5.74 -7.45 5.31
N GLN A 257 -4.76 -6.85 4.64
CA GLN A 257 -4.21 -5.55 4.99
C GLN A 257 -4.81 -4.51 4.05
N ALA A 258 -5.13 -3.33 4.58
CA ALA A 258 -5.58 -2.18 3.80
C ALA A 258 -4.80 -0.92 4.21
N ASP A 259 -4.36 -0.15 3.23
CA ASP A 259 -3.51 1.02 3.43
C ASP A 259 -3.67 1.97 2.25
N ALA A 260 -3.83 3.26 2.54
CA ALA A 260 -3.86 4.29 1.53
C ALA A 260 -2.51 4.98 1.42
N SER A 261 -2.09 5.24 0.18
CA SER A 261 -0.88 5.99 -0.12
C SER A 261 -1.17 7.05 -1.17
N ALA A 262 -0.60 8.24 -0.98
CA ALA A 262 -0.63 9.29 -1.99
C ALA A 262 0.24 8.87 -3.18
N ASN A 263 -0.24 9.15 -4.38
CA ASN A 263 0.50 8.88 -5.60
C ASN A 263 1.40 10.05 -5.97
N ASP A 264 2.63 9.74 -6.38
CA ASP A 264 3.65 10.69 -6.82
C ASP A 264 3.42 11.21 -8.25
N LEU A 265 2.21 11.12 -8.80
CA LEU A 265 1.88 11.52 -10.17
C LEU A 265 0.84 12.63 -10.19
N HIS A 266 1.16 13.74 -10.86
CA HIS A 266 0.19 14.81 -11.12
C HIS A 266 -0.72 14.43 -12.30
N LEU A 267 -2.03 14.49 -12.06
CA LEU A 267 -3.07 14.16 -13.02
C LEU A 267 -3.74 15.42 -13.59
N ARG A 268 -4.33 15.26 -14.79
CA ARG A 268 -5.16 16.26 -15.47
C ARG A 268 -6.64 15.90 -15.41
N SER A 269 -7.48 16.93 -15.57
CA SER A 269 -8.93 16.74 -15.62
C SER A 269 -9.35 15.98 -16.87
N ALA A 270 -10.31 15.07 -16.73
CA ALA A 270 -10.90 14.34 -17.84
C ALA A 270 -11.68 15.24 -18.82
N PHE A 271 -12.36 16.27 -18.30
CA PHE A 271 -13.17 17.19 -19.12
C PHE A 271 -12.35 18.35 -19.70
N SER A 272 -11.18 18.65 -19.13
CA SER A 272 -10.30 19.69 -19.63
C SER A 272 -8.85 19.30 -19.47
N ARG A 273 -8.23 18.83 -20.56
CA ARG A 273 -6.82 18.44 -20.62
C ARG A 273 -5.88 19.63 -20.36
N THR A 274 -6.33 20.89 -20.41
CA THR A 274 -5.48 22.04 -20.04
C THR A 274 -5.34 22.20 -18.53
N ARG A 275 -6.29 21.65 -17.74
CA ARG A 275 -6.33 21.82 -16.29
C ARG A 275 -5.56 20.72 -15.55
N ILE A 276 -4.56 21.13 -14.79
CA ILE A 276 -3.83 20.28 -13.84
C ILE A 276 -4.66 20.20 -12.54
N VAL A 277 -4.86 18.99 -12.02
CA VAL A 277 -5.65 18.76 -10.80
C VAL A 277 -4.73 18.45 -9.62
N GLY A 278 -3.72 17.60 -9.80
CA GLY A 278 -2.76 17.24 -8.76
C GLY A 278 -2.65 15.74 -8.54
N ALA A 279 -2.14 15.35 -7.37
CA ALA A 279 -1.96 13.96 -6.97
C ALA A 279 -3.27 13.32 -6.50
N CYS A 280 -3.40 12.01 -6.73
CA CYS A 280 -4.48 11.19 -6.20
C CYS A 280 -3.99 10.33 -5.03
N ASN A 281 -4.93 9.68 -4.35
CA ASN A 281 -4.67 8.67 -3.33
C ASN A 281 -5.10 7.31 -3.87
N VAL A 282 -4.29 6.29 -3.61
CA VAL A 282 -4.57 4.90 -3.95
C VAL A 282 -4.74 4.13 -2.66
N LEU A 283 -5.91 3.51 -2.50
CA LEU A 283 -6.16 2.57 -1.42
C LEU A 283 -6.17 1.16 -2.01
N ILE A 284 -5.42 0.24 -1.41
CA ILE A 284 -5.35 -1.17 -1.82
C ILE A 284 -5.77 -2.09 -0.68
N ILE A 285 -6.33 -3.24 -1.03
CA ILE A 285 -6.66 -4.34 -0.11
C ILE A 285 -5.91 -5.57 -0.60
N ALA A 286 -5.03 -6.09 0.24
CA ALA A 286 -4.18 -7.25 -0.08
C ALA A 286 -4.33 -8.35 0.96
N ASP A 287 -4.42 -9.60 0.51
CA ASP A 287 -4.44 -10.78 1.37
C ASP A 287 -3.12 -10.90 2.15
N GLU A 288 -3.19 -11.11 3.47
CA GLU A 288 -2.00 -11.15 4.31
C GLU A 288 -1.14 -12.40 4.06
N PHE A 289 -1.75 -13.51 3.66
CA PHE A 289 -1.04 -14.77 3.43
C PHE A 289 -0.25 -14.75 2.11
N THR A 290 -0.91 -14.34 1.03
CA THR A 290 -0.38 -14.41 -0.33
C THR A 290 0.14 -13.08 -0.86
N GLY A 291 -0.20 -11.95 -0.23
CA GLY A 291 0.04 -10.59 -0.73
C GLY A 291 -0.67 -10.27 -2.05
N LEU A 292 -1.65 -11.09 -2.44
CA LEU A 292 -2.48 -10.87 -3.62
C LEU A 292 -3.40 -9.68 -3.38
N ILE A 293 -3.38 -8.71 -4.29
CA ILE A 293 -4.23 -7.52 -4.19
C ILE A 293 -5.61 -7.90 -4.74
N THR A 294 -6.64 -7.88 -3.89
CA THR A 294 -8.01 -8.23 -4.29
C THR A 294 -8.89 -7.02 -4.57
N GLY A 295 -8.64 -5.90 -3.89
CA GLY A 295 -9.42 -4.67 -4.02
C GLY A 295 -8.53 -3.44 -4.15
N PHE A 296 -9.03 -2.41 -4.83
CA PHE A 296 -8.38 -1.11 -4.90
C PHE A 296 -9.39 0.00 -5.20
N VAL A 297 -9.00 1.24 -4.92
CA VAL A 297 -9.67 2.45 -5.40
C VAL A 297 -8.64 3.54 -5.64
N VAL A 298 -8.88 4.37 -6.65
CA VAL A 298 -8.15 5.63 -6.86
C VAL A 298 -9.12 6.78 -6.65
N ALA A 299 -8.79 7.68 -5.72
CA ALA A 299 -9.64 8.82 -5.37
C ALA A 299 -8.81 10.08 -5.10
N TRP A 300 -9.42 11.25 -5.21
CA TRP A 300 -8.76 12.51 -4.82
C TRP A 300 -8.53 12.60 -3.31
N SER A 301 -9.43 11.99 -2.53
CA SER A 301 -9.35 11.87 -1.07
C SER A 301 -9.97 10.53 -0.68
N ILE A 302 -9.37 9.84 0.30
CA ILE A 302 -9.95 8.61 0.83
C ILE A 302 -10.99 8.96 1.89
N ASP A 303 -12.25 8.79 1.52
CA ASP A 303 -13.42 8.91 2.40
C ASP A 303 -14.07 7.54 2.62
N SER A 304 -15.21 7.52 3.31
CA SER A 304 -15.97 6.27 3.53
C SER A 304 -16.38 5.60 2.22
N ASP A 305 -16.60 6.36 1.16
CA ASP A 305 -17.12 5.86 -0.10
C ASP A 305 -16.00 5.24 -0.94
N ALA A 306 -14.79 5.81 -0.89
CA ALA A 306 -13.58 5.19 -1.40
C ALA A 306 -13.34 3.82 -0.74
N VAL A 307 -13.41 3.74 0.59
CA VAL A 307 -13.25 2.49 1.34
C VAL A 307 -14.30 1.45 0.93
N ARG A 308 -15.57 1.84 0.90
CA ARG A 308 -16.68 1.00 0.45
C ARG A 308 -16.47 0.46 -0.97
N PHE A 309 -16.03 1.30 -1.89
CA PHE A 309 -15.77 0.88 -3.25
C PHE A 309 -14.60 -0.09 -3.34
N ALA A 310 -13.50 0.14 -2.61
CA ALA A 310 -12.38 -0.80 -2.55
C ALA A 310 -12.81 -2.18 -2.02
N LEU A 311 -13.68 -2.20 -1.00
CA LEU A 311 -14.29 -3.43 -0.48
C LEU A 311 -15.17 -4.11 -1.53
N LEU A 312 -15.98 -3.34 -2.26
CA LEU A 312 -16.86 -3.87 -3.31
C LEU A 312 -16.04 -4.50 -4.44
N VAL A 313 -14.94 -3.86 -4.86
CA VAL A 313 -13.99 -4.40 -5.85
C VAL A 313 -13.31 -5.66 -5.33
N SER A 314 -12.97 -5.72 -4.04
CA SER A 314 -12.46 -6.95 -3.41
C SER A 314 -13.49 -8.08 -3.46
N ALA A 315 -14.73 -7.78 -3.10
CA ALA A 315 -15.79 -8.77 -2.92
C ALA A 315 -16.47 -9.23 -4.22
N SER A 316 -16.36 -8.46 -5.30
CA SER A 316 -17.07 -8.71 -6.56
C SER A 316 -16.15 -9.18 -7.70
N SER A 317 -16.74 -9.77 -8.74
CA SER A 317 -16.04 -10.02 -10.00
C SER A 317 -15.46 -8.71 -10.56
N LYS A 318 -14.24 -8.78 -11.06
CA LYS A 318 -13.52 -7.65 -11.65
C LYS A 318 -13.57 -7.63 -13.18
N VAL A 319 -14.30 -8.57 -13.79
CA VAL A 319 -14.41 -8.70 -15.25
C VAL A 319 -15.03 -7.44 -15.87
N ASP A 320 -16.20 -7.00 -15.40
CA ASP A 320 -16.85 -5.78 -15.91
C ASP A 320 -16.03 -4.51 -15.59
N LEU A 321 -15.39 -4.46 -14.42
CA LEU A 321 -14.48 -3.37 -14.05
C LEU A 321 -13.30 -3.28 -15.03
N CYS A 322 -12.64 -4.40 -15.34
CA CYS A 322 -11.49 -4.41 -16.25
C CYS A 322 -11.92 -4.13 -17.70
N ALA A 323 -13.06 -4.66 -18.13
CA ALA A 323 -13.63 -4.42 -19.45
C ALA A 323 -13.86 -2.92 -19.70
N ARG A 324 -14.32 -2.18 -18.67
CA ARG A 324 -14.48 -0.71 -18.73
C ARG A 324 -13.17 0.00 -19.09
N TYR A 325 -12.02 -0.54 -18.70
CA TYR A 325 -10.69 0.02 -19.01
C TYR A 325 -10.02 -0.63 -20.23
N GLY A 326 -10.75 -1.46 -20.99
CA GLY A 326 -10.24 -2.17 -22.16
C GLY A 326 -9.26 -3.28 -21.82
N ILE A 327 -9.48 -3.97 -20.70
CA ILE A 327 -8.63 -5.07 -20.21
C ILE A 327 -9.52 -6.31 -20.06
N GLU A 328 -9.19 -7.36 -20.77
CA GLU A 328 -9.90 -8.64 -20.73
C GLU A 328 -9.24 -9.56 -19.70
N ILE A 329 -10.05 -10.09 -18.77
CA ILE A 329 -9.65 -11.07 -17.76
C ILE A 329 -10.81 -12.06 -17.52
N CYS A 330 -10.52 -13.20 -16.90
CA CYS A 330 -11.52 -14.04 -16.26
C CYS A 330 -11.47 -13.92 -14.73
N ASP A 331 -12.49 -14.41 -14.03
CA ASP A 331 -12.55 -14.36 -12.55
C ASP A 331 -11.37 -15.08 -11.88
N GLU A 332 -10.75 -16.03 -12.57
CA GLU A 332 -9.61 -16.79 -12.06
C GLU A 332 -8.28 -16.03 -12.16
N ASP A 333 -8.19 -15.00 -13.01
CA ASP A 333 -6.99 -14.17 -13.13
C ASP A 333 -6.90 -13.17 -11.97
N TRP A 334 -8.07 -12.76 -11.44
CA TRP A 334 -8.17 -11.83 -10.34
C TRP A 334 -9.37 -12.18 -9.42
N PRO A 335 -9.14 -13.01 -8.38
CA PRO A 335 -10.21 -13.56 -7.57
C PRO A 335 -10.90 -12.50 -6.70
N SER A 336 -12.17 -12.76 -6.38
CA SER A 336 -12.93 -12.02 -5.38
C SER A 336 -12.81 -12.67 -4.00
N ALA A 337 -12.79 -11.84 -2.95
CA ALA A 337 -12.73 -12.28 -1.57
C ALA A 337 -13.37 -11.25 -0.63
N VAL A 338 -14.20 -11.76 0.29
CA VAL A 338 -14.65 -11.07 1.49
C VAL A 338 -13.83 -11.59 2.67
N TYR A 339 -13.12 -10.70 3.34
CA TYR A 339 -12.20 -11.10 4.41
C TYR A 339 -12.92 -11.21 5.74
N GLY A 340 -12.57 -12.21 6.54
CA GLY A 340 -13.05 -12.26 7.93
C GLY A 340 -12.58 -11.03 8.72
N ARG A 341 -11.35 -10.56 8.45
CA ARG A 341 -10.75 -9.41 9.12
C ARG A 341 -9.94 -8.53 8.18
N ILE A 342 -10.00 -7.22 8.37
CA ILE A 342 -9.17 -6.25 7.66
C ILE A 342 -8.34 -5.47 8.67
N ARG A 343 -7.02 -5.47 8.49
CA ARG A 343 -6.08 -4.68 9.27
C ARG A 343 -5.78 -3.37 8.57
N SER A 344 -6.00 -2.27 9.27
CA SER A 344 -5.76 -0.93 8.73
C SER A 344 -5.13 -0.02 9.77
N ASP A 345 -4.51 1.07 9.30
CA ASP A 345 -4.15 2.18 10.15
C ASP A 345 -5.36 3.01 10.59
N ARG A 346 -5.19 3.69 11.73
CA ARG A 346 -6.19 4.53 12.40
C ARG A 346 -6.60 5.79 11.63
N GLY A 347 -6.01 6.05 10.46
CA GLY A 347 -6.27 7.23 9.64
C GLY A 347 -7.56 7.12 8.84
N GLU A 348 -7.48 6.60 7.62
CA GLU A 348 -8.57 6.68 6.64
C GLU A 348 -9.78 5.78 6.98
N PHE A 349 -9.56 4.68 7.70
CA PHE A 349 -10.60 3.72 8.03
C PHE A 349 -11.35 4.03 9.34
N ASN A 350 -10.95 5.08 10.06
CA ASN A 350 -11.54 5.41 11.35
C ASN A 350 -12.82 6.26 11.22
N CYS A 351 -13.79 5.78 10.44
CA CYS A 351 -15.09 6.42 10.32
C CYS A 351 -16.23 5.41 10.59
N LYS A 352 -17.29 5.88 11.25
CA LYS A 352 -18.45 5.03 11.61
C LYS A 352 -19.07 4.33 10.40
N ALA A 353 -19.09 4.99 9.25
CA ALA A 353 -19.61 4.46 8.01
C ALA A 353 -18.79 3.26 7.49
N ALA A 354 -17.46 3.28 7.60
CA ALA A 354 -16.61 2.15 7.22
C ALA A 354 -16.84 0.95 8.16
N TYR A 355 -16.91 1.16 9.47
CA TYR A 355 -17.23 0.09 10.44
C TYR A 355 -18.58 -0.58 10.14
N ALA A 356 -19.64 0.21 9.95
CA ALA A 356 -20.97 -0.33 9.64
C ALA A 356 -21.00 -1.12 8.32
N SER A 357 -20.23 -0.67 7.32
CA SER A 357 -20.16 -1.36 6.01
C SER A 357 -19.41 -2.69 6.13
N CYS A 358 -18.29 -2.72 6.87
CA CYS A 358 -17.56 -3.96 7.16
C CYS A 358 -18.42 -4.94 7.97
N GLU A 359 -19.14 -4.46 8.99
CA GLU A 359 -20.04 -5.29 9.80
C GLU A 359 -21.17 -5.90 8.95
N ALA A 360 -21.74 -5.13 8.01
CA ALA A 360 -22.79 -5.62 7.10
C ALA A 360 -22.34 -6.80 6.21
N ILE A 361 -21.03 -6.92 5.95
CA ILE A 361 -20.43 -8.04 5.22
C ILE A 361 -19.68 -9.05 6.14
N ASN A 362 -19.97 -9.05 7.45
CA ASN A 362 -19.31 -9.88 8.47
C ASN A 362 -17.77 -9.77 8.49
N THR A 363 -17.23 -8.60 8.13
CA THR A 363 -15.81 -8.30 8.18
C THR A 363 -15.50 -7.50 9.45
N SER A 364 -14.55 -7.94 10.28
CA SER A 364 -14.09 -7.15 11.42
C SER A 364 -12.92 -6.25 11.05
N LEU A 365 -12.95 -4.98 11.47
CA LEU A 365 -11.87 -4.02 11.22
C LEU A 365 -10.92 -3.96 12.43
N GLU A 366 -9.67 -4.39 12.25
CA GLU A 366 -8.61 -4.38 13.25
C GLU A 366 -7.69 -3.17 13.03
N MET A 367 -7.74 -2.19 13.93
CA MET A 367 -6.85 -1.03 13.87
C MET A 367 -5.49 -1.34 14.50
N VAL A 368 -4.43 -1.29 13.69
CA VAL A 368 -3.07 -1.53 14.18
C VAL A 368 -2.58 -0.31 14.97
N GLN A 369 -1.81 -0.55 16.04
CA GLN A 369 -1.19 0.55 16.80
C GLN A 369 -0.14 1.27 15.95
N THR A 370 -0.22 2.61 15.93
CA THR A 370 0.72 3.48 15.20
C THR A 370 2.17 3.18 15.60
N GLY A 371 3.02 2.81 14.63
CA GLY A 371 4.43 2.48 14.85
C GLY A 371 4.78 0.98 14.82
N ARG A 372 3.88 0.11 14.35
CA ARG A 372 4.14 -1.32 14.08
C ARG A 372 4.23 -1.59 12.57
N ALA A 373 5.27 -1.06 11.93
CA ALA A 373 5.53 -1.24 10.48
C ALA A 373 5.72 -2.72 10.09
N ASP A 374 6.12 -3.56 11.04
CA ASP A 374 6.25 -5.01 10.87
C ASP A 374 4.93 -5.71 10.51
N LEU A 375 3.79 -5.17 10.96
CA LEU A 375 2.46 -5.70 10.65
C LEU A 375 1.93 -5.22 9.29
N LYS A 376 2.71 -4.40 8.57
CA LYS A 376 2.36 -3.82 7.26
C LYS A 376 3.29 -4.23 6.11
N GLY A 377 4.25 -5.12 6.37
CA GLY A 377 5.30 -5.42 5.40
C GLY A 377 4.78 -5.88 4.03
N VAL A 378 3.62 -6.55 3.97
CA VAL A 378 3.02 -6.99 2.70
C VAL A 378 2.47 -5.81 1.90
N ILE A 379 1.71 -4.93 2.55
CA ILE A 379 1.05 -3.81 1.85
C ILE A 379 2.01 -2.68 1.47
N GLU A 380 3.04 -2.42 2.29
CA GLU A 380 4.08 -1.44 1.97
C GLU A 380 4.90 -1.87 0.74
N VAL A 381 5.22 -3.17 0.65
CA VAL A 381 5.89 -3.74 -0.52
C VAL A 381 4.98 -3.65 -1.75
N ALA A 382 3.69 -3.97 -1.62
CA ALA A 382 2.73 -3.87 -2.71
C ALA A 382 2.61 -2.44 -3.25
N HIS A 383 2.44 -1.44 -2.39
CA HIS A 383 2.42 -0.02 -2.79
C HIS A 383 3.70 0.38 -3.52
N LYS A 384 4.87 0.04 -2.97
CA LYS A 384 6.16 0.34 -3.59
C LYS A 384 6.29 -0.29 -4.98
N THR A 385 5.92 -1.56 -5.13
CA THR A 385 5.91 -2.26 -6.42
C THR A 385 4.96 -1.58 -7.41
N LEU A 386 3.75 -1.22 -6.98
CA LEU A 386 2.77 -0.55 -7.82
C LEU A 386 3.22 0.85 -8.26
N HIS A 387 3.86 1.64 -7.40
CA HIS A 387 4.40 2.95 -7.78
C HIS A 387 5.49 2.82 -8.85
N ILE A 388 6.34 1.80 -8.75
CA ILE A 388 7.40 1.53 -9.73
C ILE A 388 6.78 1.11 -11.08
N LEU A 389 5.80 0.20 -11.06
CA LEU A 389 5.20 -0.36 -12.27
C LEU A 389 4.23 0.59 -12.97
N SER A 390 3.47 1.41 -12.23
CA SER A 390 2.40 2.24 -12.79
C SER A 390 2.74 3.73 -12.89
N GLY A 391 3.57 4.28 -12.00
CA GLY A 391 3.71 5.74 -11.83
C GLY A 391 5.07 6.32 -12.22
N HIS A 392 6.19 5.72 -11.80
CA HIS A 392 7.52 6.34 -11.88
C HIS A 392 8.05 6.60 -13.30
N GLN A 393 7.50 5.89 -14.29
CA GLN A 393 7.87 6.03 -15.70
C GLN A 393 6.99 7.05 -16.44
N LEU A 394 5.88 7.50 -15.85
CA LEU A 394 4.97 8.45 -16.48
C LEU A 394 5.45 9.89 -16.32
N PRO A 395 5.30 10.74 -17.35
CA PRO A 395 5.63 12.16 -17.25
C PRO A 395 4.67 12.86 -16.25
N GLY A 396 5.23 13.75 -15.45
CA GLY A 396 4.51 14.45 -14.38
C GLY A 396 4.63 13.85 -12.99
N THR A 397 5.56 12.91 -12.79
CA THR A 397 5.84 12.30 -11.49
C THR A 397 6.92 13.04 -10.69
N THR A 398 6.75 13.12 -9.37
CA THR A 398 7.76 13.61 -8.41
C THR A 398 8.82 12.54 -8.09
N ARG A 399 8.56 11.26 -8.41
CA ARG A 399 9.39 10.09 -8.06
C ARG A 399 9.78 10.04 -6.57
N GLY A 400 8.93 10.56 -5.69
CA GLY A 400 9.18 10.65 -4.26
C GLY A 400 10.35 11.58 -3.87
N LYS A 401 10.80 12.46 -4.76
CA LYS A 401 11.92 13.39 -4.51
C LYS A 401 11.40 14.78 -4.19
N HIS A 402 12.02 15.40 -3.17
CA HIS A 402 11.85 16.83 -2.93
C HIS A 402 12.51 17.62 -4.06
N ARG A 403 11.76 18.58 -4.60
CA ARG A 403 12.21 19.50 -5.64
C ARG A 403 13.45 20.27 -5.19
N THR A 404 14.47 20.31 -6.03
CA THR A 404 15.62 21.20 -5.81
C THR A 404 15.40 22.57 -6.44
N ARG A 405 16.00 23.62 -5.86
CA ARG A 405 15.79 25.01 -6.29
C ARG A 405 16.33 25.19 -7.72
N GLY A 406 15.43 25.47 -8.68
CA GLY A 406 15.76 25.65 -10.10
C GLY A 406 15.12 24.62 -11.05
N GLU A 407 14.63 23.49 -10.54
CA GLU A 407 13.94 22.48 -11.36
C GLU A 407 12.53 22.94 -11.74
N SER A 408 12.09 22.60 -12.96
CA SER A 408 10.72 22.82 -13.42
C SER A 408 9.74 21.98 -12.61
N ASP A 409 8.57 22.53 -12.31
CA ASP A 409 7.54 21.79 -11.57
C ASP A 409 7.08 20.56 -12.38
N PRO A 410 7.20 19.32 -11.83
CA PRO A 410 6.73 18.11 -12.49
C PRO A 410 5.27 18.20 -12.94
N ALA A 411 4.43 18.95 -12.22
CA ALA A 411 3.02 19.12 -12.56
C ALA A 411 2.80 19.65 -13.99
N LEU A 412 3.73 20.47 -14.52
CA LEU A 412 3.64 21.02 -15.87
C LEU A 412 3.78 19.94 -16.96
N ALA A 413 4.54 18.88 -16.68
CA ALA A 413 4.73 17.74 -17.57
C ALA A 413 3.62 16.68 -17.46
N SER A 414 2.64 16.86 -16.56
CA SER A 414 1.49 15.96 -16.47
C SER A 414 0.76 15.87 -17.81
N CYS A 415 0.27 14.69 -18.17
CA CYS A 415 -0.58 14.47 -19.36
C CYS A 415 -1.68 13.42 -19.15
N VAL A 416 -1.63 12.70 -18.02
CA VAL A 416 -2.45 11.52 -17.71
C VAL A 416 -3.69 11.93 -16.91
N THR A 417 -4.87 11.37 -17.22
CA THR A 417 -6.10 11.55 -16.43
C THR A 417 -6.25 10.46 -15.37
N MET A 418 -7.22 10.60 -14.47
CA MET A 418 -7.55 9.54 -13.50
C MET A 418 -7.91 8.22 -14.17
N GLU A 419 -8.62 8.27 -15.31
CA GLU A 419 -9.02 7.08 -16.07
C GLU A 419 -7.80 6.38 -16.68
N ASP A 420 -6.92 7.16 -17.33
CA ASP A 420 -5.68 6.65 -17.90
C ASP A 420 -4.80 6.03 -16.81
N PHE A 421 -4.72 6.67 -15.64
CA PHE A 421 -3.99 6.13 -14.49
C PHE A 421 -4.62 4.84 -13.93
N ASN A 422 -5.96 4.76 -13.81
CA ASN A 422 -6.64 3.52 -13.43
C ASN A 422 -6.31 2.38 -14.40
N ARG A 423 -6.31 2.63 -15.71
CA ARG A 423 -5.92 1.63 -16.73
C ARG A 423 -4.49 1.12 -16.50
N HIS A 424 -3.54 2.02 -16.22
CA HIS A 424 -2.16 1.64 -15.90
C HIS A 424 -2.06 0.86 -14.58
N LEU A 425 -2.78 1.29 -13.54
CA LEU A 425 -2.78 0.65 -12.24
C LEU A 425 -3.38 -0.76 -12.29
N ILE A 426 -4.50 -0.97 -13.00
CA ILE A 426 -5.12 -2.28 -13.18
C ILE A 426 -4.14 -3.25 -13.85
N ARG A 427 -3.44 -2.82 -14.90
CA ARG A 427 -2.40 -3.65 -15.55
C ARG A 427 -1.25 -3.98 -14.60
N ALA A 428 -0.82 -3.02 -13.79
CA ALA A 428 0.22 -3.23 -12.79
C ALA A 428 -0.21 -4.22 -11.70
N ILE A 429 -1.46 -4.15 -11.23
CA ILE A 429 -2.01 -5.09 -10.24
C ILE A 429 -2.11 -6.50 -10.83
N ILE A 430 -2.60 -6.64 -12.07
CA ILE A 430 -2.65 -7.95 -12.75
C ILE A 430 -1.24 -8.53 -12.86
N HIS A 431 -0.24 -7.72 -13.22
CA HIS A 431 1.15 -8.16 -13.29
C HIS A 431 1.70 -8.59 -11.91
N HIS A 432 1.47 -7.79 -10.85
CA HIS A 432 1.83 -8.11 -9.47
C HIS A 432 1.19 -9.42 -8.98
N ASN A 433 -0.08 -9.64 -9.31
CA ASN A 433 -0.82 -10.83 -8.89
C ASN A 433 -0.38 -12.08 -9.66
N THR A 434 -0.13 -11.97 -10.97
CA THR A 434 0.00 -13.13 -11.87
C THR A 434 1.41 -13.44 -12.36
N LYS A 435 2.33 -12.47 -12.38
CA LYS A 435 3.66 -12.61 -13.00
C LYS A 435 4.82 -12.38 -12.04
N GLU A 436 4.65 -11.61 -10.97
CA GLU A 436 5.75 -11.32 -10.05
C GLU A 436 6.14 -12.57 -9.22
N PRO A 437 7.44 -12.95 -9.20
CA PRO A 437 7.88 -14.14 -8.49
C PRO A 437 7.97 -13.91 -6.97
N VAL A 438 7.35 -14.81 -6.21
CA VAL A 438 7.24 -14.79 -4.74
C VAL A 438 7.71 -16.11 -4.12
N ALA A 439 8.87 -16.61 -4.57
CA ALA A 439 9.43 -17.89 -4.11
C ALA A 439 9.59 -18.01 -2.58
N HIS A 440 9.76 -16.88 -1.88
CA HIS A 440 9.85 -16.82 -0.43
C HIS A 440 8.54 -17.18 0.31
N LEU A 441 7.40 -17.20 -0.39
CA LEU A 441 6.10 -17.59 0.18
C LEU A 441 5.84 -19.10 0.10
N LEU A 442 6.56 -19.82 -0.77
CA LEU A 442 6.34 -21.25 -0.99
C LEU A 442 6.62 -22.04 0.29
N THR A 443 5.67 -22.91 0.66
CA THR A 443 5.82 -23.90 1.72
C THR A 443 6.34 -25.21 1.16
N THR A 444 6.80 -26.12 2.02
CA THR A 444 7.18 -27.48 1.61
C THR A 444 6.03 -28.20 0.91
N GLU A 445 4.79 -28.04 1.39
CA GLU A 445 3.59 -28.61 0.76
C GLU A 445 3.34 -28.05 -0.66
N MET A 446 3.58 -26.74 -0.85
CA MET A 446 3.48 -26.12 -2.18
C MET A 446 4.58 -26.59 -3.13
N LEU A 447 5.78 -26.86 -2.61
CA LEU A 447 6.90 -27.38 -3.42
C LEU A 447 6.64 -28.85 -3.83
N GLU A 448 6.04 -29.65 -2.95
CA GLU A 448 5.62 -31.02 -3.28
C GLU A 448 4.56 -31.06 -4.38
N ASP A 449 3.67 -30.06 -4.39
CA ASP A 449 2.61 -29.89 -5.39
C ASP A 449 3.05 -29.13 -6.67
N ASP A 450 4.35 -28.82 -6.81
CA ASP A 450 4.93 -28.07 -7.93
C ASP A 450 4.20 -26.73 -8.21
N VAL A 451 3.86 -25.99 -7.16
CA VAL A 451 3.16 -24.71 -7.27
C VAL A 451 4.10 -23.64 -7.81
N GLU A 452 3.70 -22.99 -8.90
CA GLU A 452 4.43 -21.85 -9.44
C GLU A 452 4.59 -20.75 -8.37
N PRO A 453 5.77 -20.09 -8.28
CA PRO A 453 6.02 -19.06 -7.28
C PRO A 453 5.34 -17.74 -7.64
N THR A 454 4.03 -17.73 -7.94
CA THR A 454 3.24 -16.53 -8.19
C THR A 454 2.10 -16.43 -7.18
N ARG A 455 1.65 -15.20 -6.87
CA ARG A 455 0.60 -15.00 -5.86
C ARG A 455 -0.71 -15.67 -6.26
N ILE A 456 -1.06 -15.58 -7.54
CA ILE A 456 -2.26 -16.24 -8.07
C ILE A 456 -2.17 -17.77 -8.03
N ALA A 457 -1.00 -18.36 -8.31
CA ALA A 457 -0.83 -19.81 -8.23
C ALA A 457 -0.94 -20.31 -6.79
N ILE A 458 -0.33 -19.59 -5.84
CA ILE A 458 -0.45 -19.86 -4.40
C ILE A 458 -1.91 -19.73 -3.95
N TRP A 459 -2.63 -18.71 -4.42
CA TRP A 459 -4.06 -18.52 -4.13
C TRP A 459 -4.89 -19.70 -4.65
N LYS A 460 -4.75 -20.06 -5.93
CA LYS A 460 -5.47 -21.18 -6.55
C LYS A 460 -5.14 -22.50 -5.86
N TRP A 461 -3.89 -22.71 -5.48
CA TRP A 461 -3.47 -23.88 -4.69
C TRP A 461 -4.17 -23.92 -3.33
N ALA A 462 -4.18 -22.81 -2.59
CA ALA A 462 -4.82 -22.72 -1.29
C ALA A 462 -6.34 -22.96 -1.40
N GLN A 463 -6.97 -22.46 -2.46
CA GLN A 463 -8.38 -22.72 -2.76
C GLN A 463 -8.64 -24.21 -3.01
N ARG A 464 -7.82 -24.87 -3.84
CA ARG A 464 -7.94 -26.32 -4.13
C ARG A 464 -7.72 -27.19 -2.90
N ARG A 465 -6.78 -26.83 -2.02
CA ARG A 465 -6.47 -27.56 -0.77
C ARG A 465 -7.45 -27.26 0.37
N GLY A 466 -8.38 -26.32 0.19
CA GLY A 466 -9.37 -25.96 1.22
C GLY A 466 -8.82 -25.02 2.32
N TYR A 467 -7.67 -24.38 2.09
CA TYR A 467 -7.11 -23.35 2.97
C TYR A 467 -7.83 -22.00 2.79
N VAL A 468 -9.16 -22.03 2.86
CA VAL A 468 -10.05 -20.89 2.59
C VAL A 468 -10.74 -20.44 3.88
N ALA A 469 -10.85 -19.13 4.08
CA ALA A 469 -11.58 -18.53 5.19
C ALA A 469 -12.58 -17.44 4.75
N TYR A 470 -12.69 -17.16 3.45
CA TYR A 470 -13.73 -16.28 2.90
C TYR A 470 -14.98 -17.08 2.52
N THR A 471 -16.12 -16.39 2.53
CA THR A 471 -17.40 -16.92 2.05
C THR A 471 -17.79 -16.25 0.73
N ALA A 472 -18.53 -16.99 -0.11
CA ALA A 472 -19.20 -16.38 -1.26
C ALA A 472 -20.36 -15.53 -0.77
N TRP A 473 -20.47 -14.31 -1.29
CA TRP A 473 -21.57 -13.40 -0.99
C TRP A 473 -22.42 -13.20 -2.24
N ASP A 474 -23.73 -13.14 -2.01
CA ASP A 474 -24.68 -12.76 -3.04
C ASP A 474 -24.44 -11.31 -3.49
N HIS A 475 -24.52 -11.06 -4.79
CA HIS A 475 -24.14 -9.76 -5.36
C HIS A 475 -25.07 -8.63 -4.88
N ASP A 476 -26.37 -8.89 -4.74
CA ASP A 476 -27.33 -7.89 -4.27
C ASP A 476 -27.08 -7.51 -2.81
N ARG A 477 -26.64 -8.48 -2.00
CA ARG A 477 -26.20 -8.20 -0.62
C ARG A 477 -24.96 -7.32 -0.58
N LEU A 478 -23.99 -7.57 -1.47
CA LEU A 478 -22.80 -6.73 -1.57
C LEU A 478 -23.15 -5.28 -1.97
N ILE A 479 -24.04 -5.12 -2.95
CA ILE A 479 -24.50 -3.79 -3.38
C ILE A 479 -25.22 -3.08 -2.22
N THR A 480 -26.18 -3.73 -1.57
CA THR A 480 -26.95 -3.08 -0.49
C THR A 480 -26.11 -2.77 0.75
N ALA A 481 -25.03 -3.52 1.00
CA ALA A 481 -24.12 -3.29 2.11
C ALA A 481 -23.02 -2.24 1.82
N LEU A 482 -22.50 -2.19 0.60
CA LEU A 482 -21.31 -1.40 0.25
C LEU A 482 -21.62 -0.17 -0.61
N CYS A 483 -22.67 -0.18 -1.43
CA CYS A 483 -23.02 1.01 -2.22
C CYS A 483 -23.67 2.10 -1.35
N THR A 484 -23.44 3.35 -1.73
CA THR A 484 -23.98 4.52 -1.04
C THR A 484 -25.42 4.75 -1.43
N ARG A 485 -26.24 5.17 -0.46
CA ARG A 485 -27.61 5.59 -0.72
C ARG A 485 -27.63 7.05 -1.15
N ILE A 486 -28.41 7.34 -2.18
CA ILE A 486 -28.64 8.70 -2.68
C ILE A 486 -30.09 8.87 -3.06
N ASP A 487 -30.60 10.09 -2.88
CA ASP A 487 -31.90 10.45 -3.39
C ASP A 487 -31.89 10.48 -4.92
N ALA A 488 -32.97 10.00 -5.50
CA ALA A 488 -33.24 10.08 -6.92
C ALA A 488 -34.69 10.49 -7.15
N VAL A 489 -34.94 10.95 -8.37
CA VAL A 489 -36.20 11.54 -8.77
C VAL A 489 -36.66 10.87 -10.05
N ILE A 490 -37.85 10.29 -10.00
CA ILE A 490 -38.57 9.79 -11.18
C ILE A 490 -39.25 10.98 -11.85
N ASP A 491 -38.81 11.29 -13.05
CA ASP A 491 -39.39 12.30 -13.94
C ASP A 491 -40.09 11.63 -15.14
N ILE A 492 -40.66 12.45 -16.02
CA ILE A 492 -41.45 12.01 -17.18
C ILE A 492 -40.68 11.11 -18.15
N ASP A 493 -39.35 11.18 -18.17
CA ASP A 493 -38.51 10.50 -19.17
C ASP A 493 -37.42 9.61 -18.54
N GLY A 494 -37.31 9.54 -17.22
CA GLY A 494 -36.35 8.67 -16.55
C GLY A 494 -36.17 8.98 -15.07
N VAL A 495 -35.19 8.32 -14.47
CA VAL A 495 -34.76 8.53 -13.10
C VAL A 495 -33.49 9.36 -13.09
N TYR A 496 -33.43 10.39 -12.23
CA TYR A 496 -32.30 11.30 -12.10
C TYR A 496 -31.81 11.35 -10.67
N LEU A 497 -30.48 11.29 -10.47
CA LEU A 497 -29.89 11.43 -9.15
C LEU A 497 -30.00 12.87 -8.65
N VAL A 498 -30.28 13.03 -7.36
CA VAL A 498 -30.28 14.31 -6.66
C VAL A 498 -29.01 14.39 -5.83
N VAL A 499 -28.19 15.39 -6.14
CA VAL A 499 -26.91 15.64 -5.49
C VAL A 499 -26.94 16.99 -4.79
N ARG A 500 -26.33 17.06 -3.61
CA ARG A 500 -26.13 18.33 -2.94
C ARG A 500 -24.80 18.93 -3.39
N ARG A 501 -24.82 20.16 -3.91
CA ARG A 501 -23.57 20.83 -4.31
C ARG A 501 -22.70 21.15 -3.10
N PRO A 502 -21.36 21.09 -3.23
CA PRO A 502 -20.48 21.56 -2.17
C PRO A 502 -20.69 23.06 -1.88
N PRO A 503 -20.36 23.54 -0.68
CA PRO A 503 -20.43 24.97 -0.33
C PRO A 503 -19.67 25.83 -1.37
N PRO A 504 -20.15 27.06 -1.67
CA PRO A 504 -21.12 27.87 -0.92
C PRO A 504 -22.60 27.72 -1.31
N ALA A 505 -22.94 27.04 -2.41
CA ALA A 505 -24.33 26.95 -2.87
C ALA A 505 -25.19 26.02 -1.99
N ALA A 506 -24.64 24.84 -1.63
CA ALA A 506 -25.25 23.85 -0.73
C ALA A 506 -26.70 23.41 -1.07
N ASP A 507 -27.14 23.64 -2.31
CA ASP A 507 -28.47 23.33 -2.81
C ASP A 507 -28.54 21.93 -3.44
N GLU A 508 -29.76 21.39 -3.50
CA GLU A 508 -30.05 20.11 -4.16
C GLU A 508 -30.21 20.34 -5.67
N VAL A 509 -29.41 19.64 -6.47
CA VAL A 509 -29.42 19.72 -7.92
C VAL A 509 -29.62 18.33 -8.51
N ARG A 510 -30.45 18.24 -9.55
CA ARG A 510 -30.61 17.00 -10.34
C ARG A 510 -29.46 16.86 -11.33
N LEU A 511 -28.88 15.67 -11.44
CA LEU A 511 -27.89 15.36 -12.47
C LEU A 511 -28.58 15.12 -13.83
N LYS A 512 -28.83 16.22 -14.57
CA LYS A 512 -29.66 16.20 -15.79
C LYS A 512 -29.09 15.33 -16.91
N ASN A 513 -27.77 15.21 -16.99
CA ASN A 513 -27.11 14.43 -18.03
C ASN A 513 -27.05 12.92 -17.70
N TYR A 514 -27.46 12.51 -16.50
CA TYR A 514 -27.44 11.13 -16.05
C TYR A 514 -28.86 10.61 -15.85
N ARG A 515 -29.44 10.12 -16.94
CA ARG A 515 -30.80 9.58 -16.99
C ARG A 515 -30.77 8.07 -16.88
N TYR A 516 -31.49 7.50 -15.93
CA TYR A 516 -31.52 6.05 -15.70
C TYR A 516 -32.89 5.46 -16.00
N LEU A 517 -32.90 4.22 -16.51
CA LEU A 517 -34.12 3.44 -16.70
C LEU A 517 -33.82 1.95 -16.51
N GLY A 518 -34.82 1.20 -16.07
CA GLY A 518 -34.74 -0.26 -15.96
C GLY A 518 -36.11 -0.89 -16.21
N ASP A 519 -36.15 -2.22 -16.30
CA ASP A 519 -37.38 -2.94 -16.63
C ASP A 519 -38.46 -2.78 -15.57
N LEU A 520 -38.07 -2.62 -14.30
CA LEU A 520 -39.00 -2.31 -13.21
C LEU A 520 -39.78 -1.02 -13.47
N ALA A 521 -39.13 0.01 -14.02
CA ALA A 521 -39.75 1.30 -14.30
C ALA A 521 -40.88 1.17 -15.34
N LYS A 522 -40.70 0.27 -16.32
CA LYS A 522 -41.74 -0.08 -17.31
C LYS A 522 -42.86 -0.90 -16.66
N LYS A 523 -42.53 -1.96 -15.92
CA LYS A 523 -43.51 -2.84 -15.25
C LYS A 523 -44.45 -2.08 -14.31
N ARG A 524 -43.95 -1.04 -13.64
CA ARG A 524 -44.69 -0.25 -12.64
C ARG A 524 -45.24 1.07 -13.20
N SER A 525 -45.17 1.29 -14.52
CA SER A 525 -45.63 2.52 -15.17
C SER A 525 -45.11 3.80 -14.52
N TRP A 526 -43.81 3.82 -14.13
CA TRP A 526 -43.21 4.95 -13.42
C TRP A 526 -43.31 6.25 -14.22
N LEU A 527 -42.98 6.20 -15.52
CA LEU A 527 -42.99 7.38 -16.40
C LEU A 527 -44.41 7.90 -16.65
N GLU A 528 -45.41 7.00 -16.79
CA GLU A 528 -46.81 7.39 -16.95
C GLU A 528 -47.35 8.06 -15.70
N THR A 529 -47.00 7.52 -14.54
CA THR A 529 -47.37 8.09 -13.24
C THR A 529 -46.72 9.46 -13.07
N ALA A 530 -45.44 9.61 -13.43
CA ALA A 530 -44.74 10.88 -13.36
C ALA A 530 -45.36 11.95 -14.26
N ARG A 531 -45.85 11.55 -15.45
CA ARG A 531 -46.56 12.45 -16.37
C ARG A 531 -47.93 12.90 -15.86
N ARG A 532 -48.63 12.08 -15.09
CA ARG A 532 -49.97 12.39 -14.54
C ARG A 532 -49.92 13.13 -13.21
N SER A 533 -49.07 12.67 -12.30
CA SER A 533 -49.06 13.06 -10.88
C SER A 533 -47.85 13.92 -10.52
N GLY A 534 -46.96 14.16 -11.48
CA GLY A 534 -45.72 14.89 -11.28
C GLY A 534 -44.60 14.02 -10.71
N VAL A 535 -43.55 14.70 -10.28
CA VAL A 535 -42.26 14.11 -9.95
C VAL A 535 -42.30 13.34 -8.61
N ARG A 536 -41.69 12.15 -8.56
CA ARG A 536 -41.62 11.31 -7.34
C ARG A 536 -40.18 11.09 -6.88
N ARG A 537 -39.91 11.35 -5.59
CA ARG A 537 -38.60 11.07 -4.95
C ARG A 537 -38.54 9.60 -4.51
N ILE A 538 -37.39 8.97 -4.72
CA ILE A 538 -37.05 7.60 -4.33
C ILE A 538 -35.61 7.57 -3.79
N GLU A 539 -35.25 6.55 -3.04
CA GLU A 539 -33.87 6.29 -2.62
C GLU A 539 -33.28 5.17 -3.49
N VAL A 540 -32.05 5.35 -3.98
CA VAL A 540 -31.33 4.36 -4.77
C VAL A 540 -29.93 4.15 -4.21
N PHE A 541 -29.37 2.96 -4.44
CA PHE A 541 -27.97 2.65 -4.21
C PHE A 541 -27.16 3.03 -5.45
N HIS A 542 -25.99 3.62 -5.27
CA HIS A 542 -25.09 3.94 -6.37
C HIS A 542 -23.62 3.72 -5.98
N ASN A 543 -22.77 3.67 -6.99
CA ASN A 543 -21.32 3.73 -6.82
C ASN A 543 -20.83 5.12 -7.26
N PRO A 544 -20.14 5.90 -6.40
CA PRO A 544 -19.65 7.22 -6.79
C PRO A 544 -18.51 7.18 -7.82
N TYR A 545 -17.88 6.02 -8.04
CA TYR A 545 -16.79 5.83 -9.02
C TYR A 545 -17.27 5.16 -10.33
N ASP A 546 -18.53 4.68 -10.36
CA ASP A 546 -19.14 4.09 -11.55
C ASP A 546 -20.64 4.44 -11.61
N LEU A 547 -20.98 5.36 -12.52
CA LEU A 547 -22.33 5.85 -12.73
C LEU A 547 -23.07 5.13 -13.86
N ARG A 548 -22.54 4.04 -14.41
CA ARG A 548 -23.23 3.30 -15.49
C ARG A 548 -24.53 2.65 -15.02
N ARG A 549 -24.61 2.32 -13.73
CA ARG A 549 -25.75 1.64 -13.11
C ARG A 549 -26.02 2.19 -11.72
N VAL A 550 -27.30 2.24 -11.37
CA VAL A 550 -27.78 2.48 -10.01
C VAL A 550 -28.82 1.42 -9.67
N TRP A 551 -29.09 1.19 -8.40
CA TRP A 551 -29.97 0.10 -7.97
C TRP A 551 -31.10 0.60 -7.09
N PHE A 552 -32.32 0.23 -7.42
CA PHE A 552 -33.50 0.51 -6.61
C PHE A 552 -33.92 -0.76 -5.88
N LEU A 553 -34.10 -0.67 -4.57
CA LEU A 553 -34.56 -1.81 -3.77
C LEU A 553 -36.10 -1.81 -3.73
N ASP A 554 -36.71 -2.68 -4.53
CA ASP A 554 -38.15 -2.91 -4.49
C ASP A 554 -38.52 -3.95 -3.43
N HIS A 555 -39.58 -3.68 -2.70
CA HIS A 555 -40.12 -4.57 -1.67
C HIS A 555 -40.66 -5.91 -2.20
N GLN A 556 -40.99 -6.03 -3.49
CA GLN A 556 -41.50 -7.27 -4.10
C GLN A 556 -40.45 -7.96 -4.96
N GLU A 557 -39.76 -7.20 -5.81
CA GLU A 557 -38.81 -7.74 -6.80
C GLU A 557 -37.35 -7.71 -6.33
N GLY A 558 -37.08 -7.26 -5.09
CA GLY A 558 -35.73 -7.13 -4.56
C GLY A 558 -34.93 -6.01 -5.23
N LEU A 559 -33.61 -6.19 -5.33
CA LEU A 559 -32.72 -5.17 -5.88
C LEU A 559 -32.83 -5.16 -7.42
N GLN A 560 -33.21 -4.02 -7.99
CA GLN A 560 -33.43 -3.86 -9.43
C GLN A 560 -32.46 -2.84 -10.01
N PRO A 561 -31.67 -3.22 -11.04
CA PRO A 561 -30.74 -2.29 -11.69
C PRO A 561 -31.49 -1.31 -12.60
N LEU A 562 -31.02 -0.07 -12.60
CA LEU A 562 -31.38 0.98 -13.54
C LEU A 562 -30.10 1.37 -14.29
N GLU A 563 -30.13 1.24 -15.61
CA GLU A 563 -28.97 1.51 -16.46
C GLU A 563 -28.98 2.95 -16.99
N LEU A 564 -27.79 3.51 -17.14
CA LEU A 564 -27.59 4.84 -17.68
C LEU A 564 -27.97 4.88 -19.17
N LEU A 565 -28.96 5.71 -19.51
CA LEU A 565 -29.36 6.02 -20.87
C LEU A 565 -28.64 7.29 -21.34
N THR A 566 -27.56 7.13 -22.09
CA THR A 566 -26.79 8.24 -22.68
C THR A 566 -26.44 7.97 -24.14
N SER A 567 -26.47 9.01 -24.96
CA SER A 567 -25.86 9.01 -26.30
C SER A 567 -24.42 9.50 -26.30
N ASP A 568 -23.95 10.05 -25.18
CA ASP A 568 -22.57 10.49 -24.98
C ASP A 568 -21.73 9.34 -24.37
N PRO A 569 -20.77 8.78 -25.14
CA PRO A 569 -19.92 7.70 -24.67
C PRO A 569 -19.07 8.07 -23.44
N LEU A 570 -18.68 9.35 -23.30
CA LEU A 570 -17.78 9.78 -22.22
C LEU A 570 -18.47 9.78 -20.86
N LEU A 571 -19.79 10.02 -20.82
CA LEU A 571 -20.58 9.93 -19.58
C LEU A 571 -20.67 8.49 -19.05
N GLY A 572 -20.57 7.49 -19.93
CA GLY A 572 -20.56 6.07 -19.54
C GLY A 572 -19.17 5.56 -19.12
N CYS A 573 -18.09 6.16 -19.62
CA CYS A 573 -16.74 5.63 -19.42
C CYS A 573 -15.95 6.35 -18.32
N VAL A 574 -16.07 7.67 -18.19
CA VAL A 574 -15.00 8.49 -17.60
C VAL A 574 -15.38 9.18 -16.29
N SER A 575 -16.66 9.23 -15.94
CA SER A 575 -17.14 10.10 -14.87
C SER A 575 -17.32 9.40 -13.52
N THR A 576 -16.70 9.98 -12.49
CA THR A 576 -17.14 9.82 -11.11
C THR A 576 -18.34 10.75 -10.82
N LEU A 577 -19.01 10.56 -9.69
CA LEU A 577 -20.07 11.47 -9.24
C LEU A 577 -19.58 12.91 -9.09
N ARG A 578 -18.35 13.08 -8.58
CA ARG A 578 -17.72 14.40 -8.42
C ARG A 578 -17.47 15.06 -9.77
N ASP A 579 -16.96 14.29 -10.72
CA ASP A 579 -16.73 14.71 -12.09
C ASP A 579 -18.05 15.13 -12.77
N ALA A 580 -19.12 14.37 -12.56
CA ALA A 580 -20.46 14.70 -13.07
C ALA A 580 -21.00 16.03 -12.53
N ILE A 581 -20.86 16.29 -11.22
CA ILE A 581 -21.29 17.54 -10.59
C ILE A 581 -20.51 18.74 -11.13
N GLU A 582 -19.18 18.60 -11.28
CA GLU A 582 -18.31 19.66 -11.78
C GLU A 582 -18.61 19.97 -13.25
N SER A 583 -18.74 18.94 -14.10
CA SER A 583 -19.08 19.09 -15.51
C SER A 583 -20.42 19.81 -15.71
N GLN A 584 -21.47 19.41 -14.98
CA GLN A 584 -22.77 20.07 -15.06
C GLN A 584 -22.69 21.54 -14.63
N SER A 585 -21.92 21.84 -13.57
CA SER A 585 -21.74 23.22 -13.10
C SER A 585 -21.03 24.08 -14.15
N HIS A 586 -20.01 23.53 -14.82
CA HIS A 586 -19.29 24.23 -15.88
C HIS A 586 -20.17 24.50 -17.10
N LEU A 587 -20.98 23.51 -17.52
CA LEU A 587 -21.95 23.68 -18.61
C LEU A 587 -22.99 24.75 -18.30
N GLN A 588 -23.48 24.82 -17.06
CA GLN A 588 -24.42 25.88 -16.64
C GLN A 588 -23.80 27.27 -16.76
N VAL A 589 -22.55 27.45 -16.36
CA VAL A 589 -21.83 28.73 -16.49
C VAL A 589 -21.68 29.11 -17.97
N GLN A 590 -21.24 28.18 -18.81
CA GLN A 590 -21.09 28.42 -20.25
C GLN A 590 -22.42 28.75 -20.93
N ALA A 591 -23.50 28.02 -20.61
CA ALA A 591 -24.82 28.30 -21.12
C ALA A 591 -25.30 29.71 -20.74
N THR A 592 -25.11 30.11 -19.47
CA THR A 592 -25.47 31.45 -18.99
C THR A 592 -24.69 32.55 -19.72
N VAL A 593 -23.41 32.34 -20.00
CA VAL A 593 -22.59 33.28 -20.79
C VAL A 593 -23.11 33.38 -22.22
N GLN A 594 -23.41 32.24 -22.85
CA GLN A 594 -23.94 32.22 -24.22
C GLN A 594 -25.34 32.83 -24.32
N GLU A 595 -26.20 32.65 -23.32
CA GLU A 595 -27.51 33.30 -23.24
C GLU A 595 -27.38 34.83 -23.21
N LYS A 596 -26.41 35.36 -22.46
CA LYS A 596 -26.12 36.80 -22.42
C LYS A 596 -25.62 37.32 -23.76
N ILE A 597 -24.73 36.58 -24.43
CA ILE A 597 -24.24 36.91 -25.78
C ILE A 597 -25.39 36.89 -26.79
N ALA A 598 -26.23 35.86 -26.75
CA ALA A 598 -27.39 35.72 -27.62
C ALA A 598 -28.42 36.83 -27.37
N LEU A 599 -28.64 37.23 -26.11
CA LEU A 599 -29.51 38.35 -25.77
C LEU A 599 -28.96 39.66 -26.33
N GLN A 600 -27.66 39.94 -26.15
CA GLN A 600 -27.00 41.12 -26.70
C GLN A 600 -27.14 41.18 -28.23
N SER A 601 -26.86 40.07 -28.92
CA SER A 601 -27.02 39.97 -30.37
C SER A 601 -28.48 40.21 -30.81
N ARG A 602 -29.48 39.69 -30.07
CA ARG A 602 -30.89 39.95 -30.35
C ARG A 602 -31.26 41.43 -30.16
N VAL A 603 -30.69 42.11 -29.17
CA VAL A 603 -30.90 43.55 -28.94
C VAL A 603 -30.25 44.38 -30.04
N GLU A 604 -29.02 44.06 -30.45
CA GLU A 604 -28.33 44.73 -31.56
C GLU A 604 -29.07 44.57 -32.89
N MET A 605 -29.51 43.34 -33.20
CA MET A 605 -30.36 43.07 -34.36
C MET A 605 -31.66 43.88 -34.32
N GLY A 606 -32.26 44.03 -33.13
CA GLY A 606 -33.43 44.88 -32.92
C GLY A 606 -33.14 46.34 -33.23
N ALA A 607 -32.04 46.90 -32.69
CA ALA A 607 -31.64 48.28 -32.90
C ALA A 607 -31.29 48.59 -34.36
N LEU A 608 -30.57 47.69 -35.04
CA LEU A 608 -30.28 47.81 -36.47
C LEU A 608 -31.55 47.81 -37.30
N ARG A 609 -32.47 46.86 -37.03
CA ARG A 609 -33.78 46.81 -37.68
C ARG A 609 -34.56 48.10 -37.47
N ASP A 610 -34.59 48.64 -36.25
CA ASP A 610 -35.33 49.86 -35.93
C ASP A 610 -34.72 51.08 -36.65
N ALA A 611 -33.39 51.15 -36.77
CA ALA A 611 -32.68 52.18 -37.54
C ALA A 611 -32.97 52.06 -39.04
N GLU A 612 -32.96 50.85 -39.61
CA GLU A 612 -33.33 50.59 -41.01
C GLU A 612 -34.79 50.97 -41.28
N VAL A 613 -35.71 50.57 -40.40
CA VAL A 613 -37.13 50.92 -40.50
C VAL A 613 -37.31 52.44 -40.45
N LYS A 614 -36.62 53.15 -39.55
CA LYS A 614 -36.69 54.61 -39.47
C LYS A 614 -36.15 55.27 -40.75
N ALA A 615 -34.99 54.84 -41.25
CA ALA A 615 -34.43 55.36 -42.50
C ALA A 615 -35.33 55.06 -43.71
N ALA A 616 -35.96 53.88 -43.75
CA ALA A 616 -36.93 53.53 -44.79
C ALA A 616 -38.20 54.39 -44.69
N GLN A 617 -38.71 54.65 -43.48
CA GLN A 617 -39.83 55.55 -43.24
C GLN A 617 -39.52 56.98 -43.67
N GLU A 618 -38.33 57.51 -43.35
CA GLU A 618 -37.88 58.84 -43.78
C GLU A 618 -37.78 58.94 -45.30
N LYS A 619 -37.19 57.94 -45.98
CA LYS A 619 -37.15 57.86 -47.45
C LYS A 619 -38.55 57.82 -48.07
N THR A 620 -39.44 57.02 -47.48
CA THR A 620 -40.84 56.90 -47.95
C THR A 620 -41.59 58.21 -47.77
N ALA A 621 -41.41 58.90 -46.63
CA ALA A 621 -42.02 60.20 -46.37
C ALA A 621 -41.49 61.28 -47.32
N ALA A 622 -40.18 61.29 -47.61
CA ALA A 622 -39.57 62.19 -48.58
C ALA A 622 -40.10 61.96 -50.01
N ALA A 623 -40.28 60.69 -50.42
CA ALA A 623 -40.89 60.36 -51.72
C ALA A 623 -42.32 60.88 -51.84
N TYR A 624 -43.16 60.67 -50.82
CA TYR A 624 -44.51 61.23 -50.81
C TYR A 624 -44.55 62.76 -50.75
N ALA A 625 -43.57 63.41 -50.12
CA ALA A 625 -43.45 64.87 -50.13
C ALA A 625 -43.15 65.42 -51.54
N LEU A 626 -42.35 64.70 -52.34
CA LEU A 626 -42.08 65.03 -53.75
C LEU A 626 -43.30 64.81 -54.65
N GLU A 627 -44.12 63.80 -54.36
CA GLU A 627 -45.33 63.45 -55.13
C GLU A 627 -46.60 64.23 -54.74
N GLY A 628 -46.49 65.25 -53.87
CA GLY A 628 -47.60 66.14 -53.52
C GLY A 628 -48.49 65.66 -52.37
N GLY A 629 -48.04 64.69 -51.57
CA GLY A 629 -48.68 64.23 -50.34
C GLY A 629 -49.08 62.75 -50.35
N VAL A 630 -49.41 62.23 -49.16
CA VAL A 630 -49.72 60.79 -48.99
C VAL A 630 -51.14 60.48 -49.53
N PRO A 631 -51.29 59.51 -50.46
CA PRO A 631 -52.59 59.07 -50.98
C PRO A 631 -53.51 58.47 -49.89
N SER A 632 -54.81 58.35 -50.17
CA SER A 632 -55.77 57.76 -49.22
C SER A 632 -55.45 56.28 -48.93
N LYS A 633 -55.66 55.85 -47.67
CA LYS A 633 -55.42 54.46 -47.21
C LYS A 633 -56.14 53.42 -48.08
N VAL A 634 -57.35 53.72 -48.53
CA VAL A 634 -58.17 52.80 -49.35
C VAL A 634 -57.55 52.61 -50.73
N LYS A 635 -57.00 53.67 -51.32
CA LYS A 635 -56.31 53.62 -52.63
C LYS A 635 -55.01 52.82 -52.55
N GLN A 636 -54.16 53.09 -51.54
CA GLN A 636 -52.91 52.35 -51.32
C GLN A 636 -53.12 50.84 -51.14
N LEU A 637 -54.17 50.44 -50.41
CA LEU A 637 -54.45 49.02 -50.17
C LEU A 637 -55.05 48.34 -51.41
N ARG A 638 -55.83 49.06 -52.23
CA ARG A 638 -56.43 48.58 -53.49
C ARG A 638 -55.38 48.35 -54.57
N ASP A 639 -54.44 49.28 -54.71
CA ASP A 639 -53.45 49.28 -55.81
C ASP A 639 -52.29 48.30 -55.56
N ARG A 640 -52.17 47.72 -54.35
CA ARG A 640 -51.07 46.81 -53.96
C ARG A 640 -50.91 45.60 -54.89
N ARG A 641 -52.01 45.01 -55.39
CA ARG A 641 -51.97 43.84 -56.28
C ARG A 641 -51.45 44.21 -57.67
N GLU A 642 -51.84 45.38 -58.15
CA GLU A 642 -51.40 45.92 -59.45
C GLU A 642 -49.94 46.38 -59.37
N ASN A 643 -49.54 47.06 -58.29
CA ASN A 643 -48.15 47.45 -58.05
C ASN A 643 -47.23 46.22 -57.93
N ARG A 644 -47.67 45.15 -57.25
CA ARG A 644 -46.90 43.90 -57.16
C ARG A 644 -46.75 43.23 -58.52
N THR A 645 -47.78 43.23 -59.36
CA THR A 645 -47.71 42.65 -60.71
C THR A 645 -46.84 43.50 -61.63
N MET A 646 -46.88 44.83 -61.51
CA MET A 646 -45.95 45.74 -62.19
C MET A 646 -44.50 45.52 -61.76
N GLU A 647 -44.20 45.42 -60.46
CA GLU A 647 -42.86 45.08 -59.94
C GLU A 647 -42.37 43.73 -60.47
N ILE A 648 -43.21 42.69 -60.43
CA ILE A 648 -42.86 41.36 -60.95
C ILE A 648 -42.61 41.40 -62.47
N SER A 649 -43.40 42.18 -63.22
CA SER A 649 -43.24 42.33 -64.67
C SER A 649 -42.03 43.17 -65.07
N GLY A 650 -41.70 44.20 -64.28
CA GLY A 650 -40.55 45.08 -64.48
C GLY A 650 -39.22 44.49 -63.99
N ALA A 651 -39.25 43.59 -63.01
CA ALA A 651 -38.07 42.86 -62.56
C ALA A 651 -37.53 41.88 -63.62
N GLY A 652 -38.37 41.46 -64.58
CA GLY A 652 -38.03 40.51 -65.64
C GLY A 652 -37.53 39.15 -65.12
N LYS A 653 -37.55 38.12 -65.96
CA LYS A 653 -36.72 36.93 -65.67
C LYS A 653 -35.26 37.32 -65.93
N ILE A 654 -34.57 37.85 -64.91
CA ILE A 654 -33.12 38.00 -64.96
C ILE A 654 -32.53 36.59 -65.05
N SER A 655 -32.14 36.17 -66.25
CA SER A 655 -31.26 35.02 -66.42
C SER A 655 -29.90 35.40 -65.84
N ALA A 656 -29.59 34.90 -64.64
CA ALA A 656 -28.21 34.94 -64.16
C ALA A 656 -27.32 34.24 -65.21
N PRO A 657 -26.27 34.88 -65.75
CA PRO A 657 -25.34 34.15 -66.59
C PRO A 657 -24.78 32.98 -65.77
N PRO A 658 -24.61 31.79 -66.38
CA PRO A 658 -24.00 30.68 -65.67
C PRO A 658 -22.65 31.14 -65.14
N LEU A 659 -22.37 30.85 -63.86
CA LEU A 659 -21.07 31.08 -63.23
C LEU A 659 -19.98 30.61 -64.20
N ALA A 660 -19.32 31.55 -64.87
CA ALA A 660 -18.06 31.27 -65.54
C ALA A 660 -17.17 30.66 -64.45
N ARG A 661 -16.67 29.44 -64.67
CA ARG A 661 -15.67 28.81 -63.81
C ARG A 661 -14.57 29.85 -63.61
N GLN A 662 -14.55 30.49 -62.43
CA GLN A 662 -13.33 31.11 -61.96
C GLN A 662 -12.35 29.96 -61.84
N VAL A 663 -11.43 29.90 -62.81
CA VAL A 663 -10.16 29.22 -62.61
C VAL A 663 -9.57 29.90 -61.38
N PHE A 664 -9.70 29.25 -60.24
CA PHE A 664 -8.87 29.55 -59.08
C PHE A 664 -7.45 29.27 -59.53
N ASN A 665 -6.73 30.32 -59.94
CA ASN A 665 -5.28 30.26 -59.85
C ASN A 665 -4.98 30.26 -58.35
N PRO A 666 -4.43 29.17 -57.79
CA PRO A 666 -3.97 29.21 -56.41
C PRO A 666 -2.89 30.28 -56.30
N PRO A 667 -2.85 31.05 -55.20
CA PRO A 667 -1.74 31.97 -54.96
C PRO A 667 -0.44 31.16 -54.89
N ASP A 668 0.62 31.77 -55.41
CA ASP A 668 1.98 31.25 -55.42
C ASP A 668 2.45 30.99 -53.97
N VAL A 669 2.31 29.75 -53.51
CA VAL A 669 2.88 29.29 -52.24
C VAL A 669 4.22 28.66 -52.58
N SER A 670 5.27 29.43 -52.33
CA SER A 670 6.65 28.96 -52.28
C SER A 670 6.73 27.62 -51.55
N GLU A 671 7.31 26.63 -52.23
CA GLU A 671 7.54 25.29 -51.72
C GLU A 671 8.11 25.30 -50.29
N THR A 672 7.38 24.70 -49.35
CA THR A 672 8.01 24.07 -48.19
C THR A 672 7.44 22.68 -48.04
N LYS A 673 8.18 21.70 -48.56
CA LYS A 673 7.92 20.27 -48.41
C LYS A 673 7.89 19.92 -46.92
N LEU A 674 6.76 19.42 -46.44
CA LEU A 674 6.70 18.58 -45.26
C LEU A 674 5.92 17.30 -45.62
N GLN A 675 6.68 16.22 -45.76
CA GLN A 675 6.17 14.87 -45.98
C GLN A 675 5.37 14.43 -44.74
N LEU A 676 4.12 14.01 -44.93
CA LEU A 676 3.39 13.22 -43.96
C LEU A 676 3.00 11.90 -44.60
N THR A 677 3.64 10.87 -44.06
CA THR A 677 3.49 9.45 -44.33
C THR A 677 2.14 8.89 -43.87
N ASN A 678 1.54 8.07 -44.74
CA ASN A 678 0.65 6.93 -44.49
C ASN A 678 -0.13 6.87 -43.17
N VAL A 679 -1.46 7.02 -43.25
CA VAL A 679 -2.41 6.36 -42.33
C VAL A 679 -3.59 5.78 -43.12
N LEU A 680 -3.61 4.43 -43.14
CA LEU A 680 -4.73 3.49 -43.11
C LEU A 680 -6.11 3.93 -43.62
N SER A 681 -6.54 3.30 -44.71
CA SER A 681 -7.91 3.22 -45.21
C SER A 681 -8.83 2.41 -44.29
N LEU A 682 -9.99 2.97 -43.94
CA LEU A 682 -11.14 2.22 -43.39
C LEU A 682 -12.26 2.11 -44.46
N PRO A 683 -13.03 1.01 -44.49
CA PRO A 683 -13.96 0.72 -45.58
C PRO A 683 -15.27 1.49 -45.45
N VAL A 684 -15.74 2.01 -46.58
CA VAL A 684 -17.04 2.67 -46.75
C VAL A 684 -18.17 1.64 -46.62
N ARG A 685 -19.03 1.77 -45.61
CA ARG A 685 -20.32 1.08 -45.56
C ARG A 685 -21.31 1.80 -46.47
N LYS A 686 -21.89 1.07 -47.43
CA LYS A 686 -23.05 1.49 -48.23
C LYS A 686 -24.25 1.70 -47.31
N THR A 687 -24.72 2.92 -47.18
CA THR A 687 -26.07 3.22 -46.64
C THR A 687 -27.06 3.32 -47.81
N THR A 688 -28.13 2.55 -47.71
CA THR A 688 -29.24 2.47 -48.67
C THR A 688 -30.15 3.71 -48.55
N ASN A 689 -30.16 4.56 -49.57
CA ASN A 689 -31.04 5.73 -49.70
C ASN A 689 -32.48 5.36 -50.10
N SER A 690 -33.18 4.57 -49.28
CA SER A 690 -34.57 4.16 -49.60
C SER A 690 -35.65 5.16 -49.15
N ALA A 691 -35.33 6.10 -48.24
CA ALA A 691 -36.33 6.99 -47.65
C ALA A 691 -36.49 8.31 -48.42
N LEU A 692 -35.44 8.78 -49.09
CA LEU A 692 -35.44 10.06 -49.80
C LEU A 692 -36.14 9.96 -51.16
N GLU A 693 -36.00 8.84 -51.87
CA GLU A 693 -36.66 8.59 -53.16
C GLU A 693 -38.17 8.43 -53.02
N LYS A 694 -38.64 7.91 -51.87
CA LYS A 694 -40.07 7.77 -51.56
C LYS A 694 -40.76 9.13 -51.32
N TRP A 695 -40.03 10.09 -50.75
CA TRP A 695 -40.56 11.42 -50.47
C TRP A 695 -40.69 12.30 -51.72
N LEU A 696 -39.81 12.11 -52.70
CA LEU A 696 -39.85 12.87 -53.96
C LEU A 696 -40.96 12.41 -54.91
N ALA A 697 -41.45 11.17 -54.80
CA ALA A 697 -42.49 10.64 -55.67
C ALA A 697 -43.94 11.03 -55.26
N GLU A 698 -44.16 11.44 -54.01
CA GLU A 698 -45.51 11.74 -53.47
C GLU A 698 -45.89 13.23 -53.59
N GLY A 699 -45.04 14.08 -54.19
CA GLY A 699 -45.25 15.52 -54.30
C GLY A 699 -45.81 16.06 -55.63
N GLU A 700 -46.11 15.19 -56.61
CA GLU A 700 -46.54 15.62 -57.97
C GLU A 700 -47.99 15.29 -58.34
N GLN A 701 -48.85 14.95 -57.38
CA GLN A 701 -50.31 14.88 -57.63
C GLN A 701 -51.14 15.46 -56.49
N SER A 702 -51.35 16.78 -56.55
CA SER A 702 -52.55 17.47 -56.01
C SER A 702 -52.62 18.89 -56.53
#